data_AF-A0A939GZ99-F1
#
_entry.id   AF-A0A939GZ99-F1
#
_cell.length_a   1.000
_cell.length_b   1.000
_cell.length_c   1.000
_cell.angle_alpha   90.00
_cell.angle_beta   90.00
_cell.angle_gamma   90.00
#
_symmetry.space_group_name_H-M   'P 1'
#
loop_
_entity.id
_entity.type
_entity.pdbx_description
1 polymer ?
#
loop_
_entity_poly.entity_id
_entity_poly.type
_entity_poly.pdbx_seq_one_letter_code
_entity_poly.pdbx_strand_id
1 'polypeptide(L)'
;MSTSAWATHALQAFDNVVAAQAHLRPRAGQREMAAQVAHTFAHAHLGKPTEGEDSPPNTAVAPSIAVIQAGTGVGKSLAYSAPAIAMALQRGTRVMISTATVALQEQLVNKDLPALAAHLGQPFRYALAKGRGRFVCQLKLERLVGSSDLYPEEADDLFGETLPAKPVAQAERQAQQQFYASMAEALAQGRWDGDRDSLDTPPAPEAWSPVAAEGSSCTGRHCPAFQSCSYYERRKELVAAQVIVVNHDLLLSSLGARLLPELDNCLLVLDEAHHLPATALAQFASNMDLSRLQWLDKLTSRALRIGQLLEVEEIADIPQHSSGLRQAMGQLAQAAMAQYGETLKSPEARFGPASARIPRGVLPEALLPPLEAVLAHSTGLLDVLRAIAKALRSTIKETPDEAPRLAALYAQLGSLAPRLEAVFATTELLLHTPAPGQAPAAKWFTLEMDGEWIALQAHASPILPGSTLRQHLWSQVRGGVLTSATLTSCGSFDFFLREVGLHDLPTLATLEVASPFDYPSQGVLWAHHTQADPKHAGPFTQEMVHTLLHDLASVQTGALVLFTSKEQMRQAVDALPSALRSKVLVQNTMPRFALLNKHREQVEAGQASIIFGMQSFGEGLDLPGALCASLFITKLPFAPPDDPVGEARAEWLRSSGRNPFTDLVVPATAIRLAQWVGRAIRTEHDQAQVYCYDRRLCVTSYGQQIQKSLPDFSFQQRFAQLAHN
;
A
#
# COMPACT_ATOMS: atom_id res chain seq x y z
N MET A 1 -5.83 16.72 -34.02
CA MET A 1 -5.77 18.08 -33.41
C MET A 1 -4.33 18.38 -33.04
N SER A 2 -3.93 19.64 -33.00
CA SER A 2 -2.61 20.01 -32.46
C SER A 2 -2.57 19.82 -30.94
N THR A 3 -1.38 19.66 -30.36
CA THR A 3 -1.16 19.54 -28.92
C THR A 3 -1.80 20.70 -28.13
N SER A 4 -1.68 21.93 -28.64
CA SER A 4 -2.30 23.12 -28.04
C SER A 4 -3.83 23.07 -28.05
N ALA A 5 -4.44 22.56 -29.14
CA ALA A 5 -5.89 22.42 -29.23
C ALA A 5 -6.43 21.38 -28.24
N TRP A 6 -5.71 20.27 -28.04
CA TRP A 6 -6.05 19.27 -27.03
C TRP A 6 -5.97 19.82 -25.61
N ALA A 7 -4.88 20.51 -25.26
CA ALA A 7 -4.72 21.11 -23.94
C ALA A 7 -5.82 22.16 -23.66
N THR A 8 -6.14 22.98 -24.65
CA THR A 8 -7.19 24.02 -24.54
C THR A 8 -8.57 23.39 -24.33
N HIS A 9 -8.91 22.35 -25.11
CA HIS A 9 -10.20 21.66 -24.96
C HIS A 9 -10.35 21.00 -23.58
N ALA A 10 -9.30 20.32 -23.10
CA ALA A 10 -9.33 19.69 -21.79
C ALA A 10 -9.46 20.69 -20.64
N LEU A 11 -8.78 21.85 -20.74
CA LEU A 11 -8.91 22.92 -19.75
C LEU A 11 -10.30 23.59 -19.81
N GLN A 12 -10.86 23.80 -21.00
CA GLN A 12 -12.23 24.32 -21.16
C GLN A 12 -13.27 23.38 -20.54
N ALA A 13 -13.08 22.07 -20.66
CA ALA A 13 -13.96 21.10 -20.02
C ALA A 13 -13.95 21.23 -18.49
N PHE A 14 -12.78 21.47 -17.89
CA PHE A 14 -12.66 21.80 -16.46
C PHE A 14 -13.38 23.12 -16.11
N ASP A 15 -13.09 24.20 -16.86
CA ASP A 15 -13.70 25.52 -16.62
C ASP A 15 -15.25 25.44 -16.68
N ASN A 16 -15.80 24.67 -17.62
CA ASN A 16 -17.24 24.44 -17.75
C ASN A 16 -17.84 23.68 -16.56
N VAL A 17 -17.16 22.65 -16.06
CA VAL A 17 -17.63 21.87 -14.91
C VAL A 17 -17.64 22.73 -13.64
N VAL A 18 -16.60 23.54 -13.43
CA VAL A 18 -16.53 24.47 -12.30
C VAL A 18 -17.65 25.51 -12.40
N ALA A 19 -17.92 26.06 -13.59
CA ALA A 19 -18.99 27.03 -13.81
C ALA A 19 -20.40 26.45 -13.62
N ALA A 20 -20.61 25.17 -13.94
CA ALA A 20 -21.92 24.52 -13.83
C ALA A 20 -22.31 24.15 -12.39
N GLN A 21 -21.35 24.05 -11.47
CA GLN A 21 -21.60 23.65 -10.08
C GLN A 21 -21.70 24.87 -9.18
N ALA A 22 -22.93 25.30 -8.85
CA ALA A 22 -23.21 26.49 -8.05
C ALA A 22 -22.55 26.54 -6.65
N HIS A 23 -22.07 25.40 -6.14
CA HIS A 23 -21.42 25.27 -4.83
C HIS A 23 -19.88 25.22 -4.91
N LEU A 24 -19.29 25.12 -6.11
CA LEU A 24 -17.84 25.15 -6.29
C LEU A 24 -17.36 26.59 -6.39
N ARG A 25 -16.46 26.98 -5.49
CA ARG A 25 -15.72 28.25 -5.61
C ARG A 25 -14.51 28.04 -6.53
N PRO A 26 -14.37 28.82 -7.62
CA PRO A 26 -13.18 28.73 -8.46
C PRO A 26 -11.95 29.18 -7.66
N ARG A 27 -10.87 28.38 -7.73
CA ARG A 27 -9.59 28.68 -7.07
C ARG A 27 -8.50 28.78 -8.13
N ALA A 28 -7.67 29.82 -8.04
CA ALA A 28 -6.58 30.05 -9.00
C ALA A 28 -5.66 28.81 -9.10
N GLY A 29 -5.23 28.30 -7.95
CA GLY A 29 -4.40 27.09 -7.89
C GLY A 29 -5.05 25.83 -8.47
N GLN A 30 -6.37 25.70 -8.33
CA GLN A 30 -7.09 24.57 -8.92
C GLN A 30 -7.04 24.61 -10.46
N ARG A 31 -7.17 25.80 -11.04
CA ARG A 31 -7.09 26.00 -12.49
C ARG A 31 -5.66 25.86 -13.02
N GLU A 32 -4.66 26.32 -12.26
CA GLU A 32 -3.24 26.11 -12.59
C GLU A 32 -2.89 24.61 -12.66
N MET A 33 -3.33 23.84 -11.65
CA MET A 33 -3.20 22.38 -11.68
C MET A 33 -3.87 21.78 -12.90
N ALA A 34 -5.12 22.15 -13.20
CA ALA A 34 -5.86 21.64 -14.35
C ALA A 34 -5.17 21.96 -15.69
N ALA A 35 -4.62 23.17 -15.82
CA ALA A 35 -3.87 23.59 -17.00
C ALA A 35 -2.60 22.76 -17.18
N GLN A 36 -1.85 22.52 -16.10
CA GLN A 36 -0.65 21.67 -16.14
C GLN A 36 -0.99 20.22 -16.50
N VAL A 37 -2.07 19.66 -15.95
CA VAL A 37 -2.54 18.31 -16.29
C VAL A 37 -2.92 18.21 -17.77
N ALA A 38 -3.69 19.18 -18.27
CA ALA A 38 -4.07 19.25 -19.68
C ALA A 38 -2.84 19.36 -20.60
N HIS A 39 -1.87 20.19 -20.23
CA HIS A 39 -0.62 20.36 -20.97
C HIS A 39 0.18 19.05 -21.03
N THR A 40 0.42 18.41 -19.88
CA THR A 40 1.17 17.15 -19.80
C THR A 40 0.52 16.05 -20.63
N PHE A 41 -0.80 15.84 -20.49
CA PHE A 41 -1.47 14.80 -21.25
C PHE A 41 -1.64 15.10 -22.75
N ALA A 42 -1.65 16.37 -23.16
CA ALA A 42 -1.62 16.72 -24.57
C ALA A 42 -0.30 16.33 -25.24
N HIS A 43 0.82 16.44 -24.51
CA HIS A 43 2.17 16.11 -25.01
C HIS A 43 2.50 14.60 -24.90
N ALA A 44 1.64 13.80 -24.27
CA ALA A 44 1.85 12.36 -24.17
C ALA A 44 1.63 11.66 -25.52
N HIS A 45 2.61 10.90 -25.98
CA HIS A 45 2.52 10.06 -27.17
C HIS A 45 2.03 8.65 -26.79
N LEU A 46 0.74 8.39 -26.96
CA LEU A 46 0.09 7.13 -26.57
C LEU A 46 0.20 6.07 -27.67
N GLY A 47 0.19 4.80 -27.27
CA GLY A 47 0.31 3.63 -28.14
C GLY A 47 1.75 3.18 -28.37
N LYS A 48 1.90 2.00 -28.97
CA LYS A 48 3.20 1.47 -29.38
C LYS A 48 3.75 2.33 -30.51
N PRO A 49 5.06 2.67 -30.51
CA PRO A 49 5.66 3.37 -31.64
C PRO A 49 5.37 2.57 -32.90
N THR A 50 4.75 3.21 -33.90
CA THR A 50 4.58 2.62 -35.22
C THR A 50 5.97 2.36 -35.79
N GLU A 51 6.31 1.10 -36.03
CA GLU A 51 7.44 0.71 -36.89
C GLU A 51 7.13 1.19 -38.32
N GLY A 52 7.33 2.48 -38.57
CA GLY A 52 7.30 3.07 -39.90
C GLY A 52 8.71 3.09 -40.48
N GLU A 53 8.84 2.70 -41.75
CA GLU A 53 10.07 2.37 -42.49
C GLU A 53 11.19 3.43 -42.55
N ASP A 54 11.13 4.55 -41.84
CA ASP A 54 12.21 5.57 -41.83
C ASP A 54 12.56 6.12 -40.44
N SER A 55 12.06 5.52 -39.34
CA SER A 55 12.47 5.92 -37.98
C SER A 55 13.53 4.97 -37.44
N PRO A 56 14.66 5.47 -36.89
CA PRO A 56 15.68 4.60 -36.34
C PRO A 56 15.06 3.71 -35.26
N PRO A 57 15.33 2.40 -35.28
CA PRO A 57 14.88 1.52 -34.21
C PRO A 57 15.51 2.06 -32.93
N ASN A 58 14.68 2.32 -31.90
CA ASN A 58 15.11 2.72 -30.56
C ASN A 58 15.21 4.24 -30.22
N THR A 59 14.43 5.13 -30.86
CA THR A 59 14.11 6.42 -30.22
C THR A 59 12.84 6.28 -29.38
N ALA A 60 12.97 5.72 -28.17
CA ALA A 60 11.90 5.71 -27.19
C ALA A 60 11.47 7.16 -26.91
N VAL A 61 10.33 7.58 -27.46
CA VAL A 61 9.78 8.91 -27.20
C VAL A 61 9.52 9.04 -25.70
N ALA A 62 10.28 9.91 -25.05
CA ALA A 62 10.26 10.11 -23.61
C ALA A 62 8.83 10.39 -23.12
N PRO A 63 8.43 9.84 -21.97
CA PRO A 63 7.08 10.05 -21.44
C PRO A 63 6.88 11.51 -21.04
N SER A 64 5.65 12.01 -21.17
CA SER A 64 5.28 13.33 -20.62
C SER A 64 4.73 13.13 -19.21
N ILE A 65 5.47 13.60 -18.21
CA ILE A 65 5.12 13.41 -16.79
C ILE A 65 5.12 14.76 -16.07
N ALA A 66 4.13 14.98 -15.20
CA ALA A 66 4.13 16.09 -14.26
C ALA A 66 4.03 15.61 -12.81
N VAL A 67 4.74 16.30 -11.92
CA VAL A 67 4.67 16.12 -10.47
C VAL A 67 4.13 17.42 -9.88
N ILE A 68 2.92 17.35 -9.33
CA ILE A 68 2.16 18.53 -8.90
C ILE A 68 1.87 18.45 -7.40
N GLN A 69 2.52 19.31 -6.61
CA GLN A 69 2.11 19.52 -5.22
C GLN A 69 0.88 20.42 -5.21
N ALA A 70 -0.21 19.94 -4.63
CA ALA A 70 -1.43 20.73 -4.48
C ALA A 70 -1.97 20.57 -3.06
N GLY A 71 -1.90 21.66 -2.30
CA GLY A 71 -2.26 21.70 -0.88
C GLY A 71 -3.67 21.16 -0.58
N THR A 72 -3.93 20.88 0.70
CA THR A 72 -5.28 20.55 1.16
C THR A 72 -6.25 21.66 0.76
N GLY A 73 -7.47 21.28 0.42
CA GLY A 73 -8.51 22.21 -0.01
C GLY A 73 -8.43 22.69 -1.46
N VAL A 74 -7.35 22.49 -2.23
CA VAL A 74 -7.28 23.00 -3.63
C VAL A 74 -8.38 22.42 -4.54
N GLY A 75 -8.90 21.22 -4.24
CA GLY A 75 -9.84 20.51 -5.11
C GLY A 75 -9.13 19.65 -6.15
N LYS A 76 -8.08 18.94 -5.72
CA LYS A 76 -7.21 18.08 -6.53
C LYS A 76 -7.98 17.11 -7.42
N SER A 77 -8.94 16.37 -6.85
CA SER A 77 -9.71 15.34 -7.56
C SER A 77 -10.32 15.87 -8.86
N LEU A 78 -10.96 17.03 -8.79
CA LEU A 78 -11.57 17.65 -9.96
C LEU A 78 -10.52 18.19 -10.93
N ALA A 79 -9.47 18.83 -10.41
CA ALA A 79 -8.42 19.47 -11.20
C ALA A 79 -7.63 18.47 -12.05
N TYR A 80 -7.41 17.23 -11.58
CA TYR A 80 -6.83 16.18 -12.43
C TYR A 80 -7.88 15.43 -13.25
N SER A 81 -9.05 15.12 -12.69
CA SER A 81 -10.00 14.20 -13.36
C SER A 81 -10.65 14.83 -14.58
N ALA A 82 -11.12 16.08 -14.48
CA ALA A 82 -11.81 16.74 -15.58
C ALA A 82 -10.96 16.86 -16.85
N PRO A 83 -9.73 17.44 -16.81
CA PRO A 83 -8.90 17.52 -18.01
C PRO A 83 -8.41 16.14 -18.47
N ALA A 84 -8.10 15.21 -17.57
CA ALA A 84 -7.68 13.85 -17.95
C ALA A 84 -8.77 13.11 -18.74
N ILE A 85 -10.01 13.17 -18.26
CA ILE A 85 -11.14 12.46 -18.87
C ILE A 85 -11.52 13.11 -20.19
N ALA A 86 -11.60 14.45 -20.24
CA ALA A 86 -11.85 15.17 -21.48
C ALA A 86 -10.79 14.86 -22.55
N MET A 87 -9.52 14.78 -22.15
CA MET A 87 -8.41 14.40 -23.03
C MET A 87 -8.55 12.96 -23.53
N ALA A 88 -8.81 12.01 -22.63
CA ALA A 88 -8.94 10.60 -22.99
C ALA A 88 -10.10 10.35 -23.95
N LEU A 89 -11.26 10.97 -23.69
CA LEU A 89 -12.44 10.87 -24.58
C LEU A 89 -12.12 11.40 -25.99
N GLN A 90 -11.47 12.55 -26.08
CA GLN A 90 -11.12 13.14 -27.38
C GLN A 90 -10.05 12.36 -28.14
N ARG A 91 -9.20 11.63 -27.42
CA ARG A 91 -8.13 10.79 -28.01
C ARG A 91 -8.55 9.33 -28.20
N GLY A 92 -9.76 8.94 -27.76
CA GLY A 92 -10.22 7.55 -27.81
C GLY A 92 -9.42 6.61 -26.90
N THR A 93 -8.85 7.13 -25.82
CA THR A 93 -8.03 6.36 -24.86
C THR A 93 -8.71 6.29 -23.49
N ARG A 94 -8.01 5.73 -22.49
CA ARG A 94 -8.53 5.55 -21.13
C ARG A 94 -7.76 6.39 -20.12
N VAL A 95 -8.41 6.71 -19.01
CA VAL A 95 -7.75 7.27 -17.81
C VAL A 95 -7.67 6.20 -16.74
N MET A 96 -6.50 6.05 -16.14
CA MET A 96 -6.31 5.26 -14.94
C MET A 96 -5.97 6.19 -13.78
N ILE A 97 -6.78 6.15 -12.72
CA ILE A 97 -6.56 6.95 -11.51
C ILE A 97 -6.21 5.98 -10.40
N SER A 98 -4.97 6.03 -9.92
CA SER A 98 -4.51 5.24 -8.78
C SER A 98 -4.52 6.11 -7.53
N THR A 99 -5.10 5.62 -6.44
CA THR A 99 -5.08 6.32 -5.13
C THR A 99 -4.43 5.44 -4.06
N ALA A 100 -3.98 6.05 -2.96
CA ALA A 100 -3.29 5.31 -1.91
C ALA A 100 -4.21 4.51 -0.97
N THR A 101 -5.46 4.93 -0.76
CA THR A 101 -6.34 4.32 0.25
C THR A 101 -7.73 4.02 -0.29
N VAL A 102 -8.37 2.96 0.24
CA VAL A 102 -9.74 2.55 -0.13
C VAL A 102 -10.75 3.68 0.09
N ALA A 103 -10.62 4.43 1.18
CA ALA A 103 -11.50 5.57 1.47
C ALA A 103 -11.43 6.66 0.37
N LEU A 104 -10.23 6.96 -0.15
CA LEU A 104 -10.07 7.90 -1.26
C LEU A 104 -10.65 7.35 -2.57
N GLN A 105 -10.54 6.03 -2.80
CA GLN A 105 -11.18 5.39 -3.96
C GLN A 105 -12.70 5.53 -3.90
N GLU A 106 -13.29 5.23 -2.75
CA GLU A 106 -14.73 5.34 -2.53
C GLU A 106 -15.20 6.78 -2.67
N GLN A 107 -14.47 7.75 -2.12
CA GLN A 107 -14.79 9.17 -2.32
C GLN A 107 -14.78 9.54 -3.81
N LEU A 108 -13.77 9.11 -4.55
CA LEU A 108 -13.65 9.39 -5.97
C LEU A 108 -14.79 8.75 -6.78
N VAL A 109 -15.14 7.49 -6.48
CA VAL A 109 -16.14 6.69 -7.24
C VAL A 109 -17.58 7.03 -6.84
N ASN A 110 -17.86 7.33 -5.58
CA ASN A 110 -19.22 7.55 -5.08
C ASN A 110 -19.64 9.03 -5.07
N LYS A 111 -18.68 9.97 -5.19
CA LYS A 111 -18.96 11.41 -5.12
C LYS A 111 -18.39 12.17 -6.31
N ASP A 112 -17.07 12.17 -6.49
CA ASP A 112 -16.39 13.07 -7.43
C ASP A 112 -16.64 12.70 -8.91
N LEU A 113 -16.49 11.42 -9.29
CA LEU A 113 -16.73 10.94 -10.66
C LEU A 113 -18.22 10.98 -11.08
N PRO A 114 -19.21 10.60 -10.23
CA PRO A 114 -20.61 10.80 -10.55
C PRO A 114 -20.96 12.27 -10.79
N ALA A 115 -20.45 13.17 -9.93
CA ALA A 115 -20.65 14.61 -10.11
C ALA A 115 -20.03 15.11 -11.42
N LEU A 116 -18.84 14.63 -11.77
CA LEU A 116 -18.20 14.96 -13.04
C LEU A 116 -18.98 14.40 -14.23
N ALA A 117 -19.45 13.16 -14.18
CA ALA A 117 -20.25 12.53 -15.24
C ALA A 117 -21.56 13.28 -15.53
N ALA A 118 -22.16 13.92 -14.52
CA ALA A 118 -23.37 14.72 -14.68
C ALA A 118 -23.14 16.08 -15.36
N HIS A 119 -21.92 16.64 -15.29
CA HIS A 119 -21.63 18.00 -15.74
C HIS A 119 -20.64 18.07 -16.92
N LEU A 120 -19.91 16.99 -17.19
CA LEU A 120 -19.03 16.92 -18.35
C LEU A 120 -19.88 16.82 -19.62
N GLY A 121 -19.61 17.66 -20.62
CA GLY A 121 -20.40 17.72 -21.86
C GLY A 121 -20.38 16.44 -22.73
N GLN A 122 -19.58 15.44 -22.36
CA GLN A 122 -19.53 14.13 -23.00
C GLN A 122 -19.71 13.02 -21.96
N PRO A 123 -20.62 12.06 -22.19
CA PRO A 123 -20.84 10.96 -21.25
C PRO A 123 -19.64 10.01 -21.24
N PHE A 124 -19.30 9.51 -20.06
CA PHE A 124 -18.26 8.50 -19.88
C PHE A 124 -18.68 7.47 -18.82
N ARG A 125 -18.08 6.28 -18.88
CA ARG A 125 -18.24 5.22 -17.88
C ARG A 125 -16.97 5.11 -17.05
N TYR A 126 -17.14 4.88 -15.76
CA TYR A 126 -16.06 4.64 -14.81
C TYR A 126 -16.30 3.33 -14.07
N ALA A 127 -15.23 2.70 -13.59
CA ALA A 127 -15.29 1.47 -12.81
C ALA A 127 -14.14 1.41 -11.79
N LEU A 128 -14.41 0.76 -10.65
CA LEU A 128 -13.44 0.52 -9.58
C LEU A 128 -12.78 -0.86 -9.77
N ALA A 129 -11.45 -0.87 -9.93
CA ALA A 129 -10.66 -2.09 -9.96
C ALA A 129 -10.28 -2.50 -8.54
N LYS A 130 -10.78 -3.65 -8.10
CA LYS A 130 -10.43 -4.28 -6.83
C LYS A 130 -9.60 -5.55 -7.04
N GLY A 131 -8.78 -5.88 -6.05
CA GLY A 131 -8.01 -7.12 -6.05
C GLY A 131 -8.95 -8.34 -6.04
N ARG A 132 -8.58 -9.41 -6.75
CA ARG A 132 -9.43 -10.60 -6.90
C ARG A 132 -9.87 -11.20 -5.56
N GLY A 133 -8.97 -11.21 -4.56
CA GLY A 133 -9.26 -11.70 -3.21
C GLY A 133 -10.31 -10.91 -2.44
N ARG A 134 -10.83 -9.79 -2.98
CA ARG A 134 -11.98 -9.06 -2.43
C ARG A 134 -13.32 -9.65 -2.86
N PHE A 135 -13.36 -10.55 -3.84
CA PHE A 135 -14.58 -11.18 -4.32
C PHE A 135 -14.70 -12.61 -3.84
N VAL A 136 -15.92 -13.04 -3.57
CA VAL A 136 -16.22 -14.43 -3.22
C VAL A 136 -16.09 -15.33 -4.45
N CYS A 137 -15.56 -16.52 -4.25
CA CYS A 137 -15.59 -17.61 -5.23
C CYS A 137 -16.80 -18.50 -4.93
N GLN A 138 -17.80 -18.46 -5.80
CA GLN A 138 -19.04 -19.24 -5.67
C GLN A 138 -18.75 -20.73 -5.45
N LEU A 139 -17.83 -21.33 -6.21
CA LEU A 139 -17.47 -22.75 -6.05
C LEU A 139 -16.83 -23.07 -4.70
N LYS A 140 -16.03 -22.14 -4.13
CA LYS A 140 -15.46 -22.34 -2.79
C LYS A 140 -16.54 -22.21 -1.71
N LEU A 141 -17.46 -21.26 -1.88
CA LEU A 141 -18.57 -21.02 -0.96
C LEU A 141 -19.54 -22.21 -0.91
N GLU A 142 -19.99 -22.71 -2.07
CA GLU A 142 -20.90 -23.87 -2.16
C GLU A 142 -20.32 -25.14 -1.54
N ARG A 143 -18.99 -25.34 -1.65
CA ARG A 143 -18.29 -26.46 -1.00
C ARG A 143 -18.34 -26.37 0.52
N LEU A 144 -18.14 -25.19 1.10
CA LEU A 144 -18.18 -25.00 2.56
C LEU A 144 -19.59 -25.11 3.14
N VAL A 145 -20.62 -24.81 2.33
CA VAL A 145 -22.03 -24.98 2.71
C VAL A 145 -22.47 -26.44 2.60
N GLY A 146 -21.68 -27.31 1.96
CA GLY A 146 -22.01 -28.73 1.79
C GLY A 146 -23.13 -28.98 0.79
N SER A 147 -23.43 -28.01 -0.09
CA SER A 147 -24.59 -28.07 -0.99
C SER A 147 -24.32 -28.80 -2.32
N SER A 148 -23.34 -29.71 -2.37
CA SER A 148 -22.96 -30.36 -3.63
C SER A 148 -22.59 -31.84 -3.45
N ASP A 149 -23.50 -32.72 -3.88
CA ASP A 149 -23.30 -34.17 -4.08
C ASP A 149 -22.16 -34.52 -5.09
N LEU A 150 -21.54 -33.51 -5.72
CA LEU A 150 -20.48 -33.66 -6.74
C LEU A 150 -19.06 -33.80 -6.16
N TYR A 151 -18.89 -33.86 -4.83
CA TYR A 151 -17.58 -33.91 -4.18
C TYR A 151 -17.49 -35.12 -3.22
N PRO A 152 -16.64 -36.13 -3.49
CA PRO A 152 -16.42 -37.24 -2.57
C PRO A 152 -15.86 -36.78 -1.22
N GLU A 153 -16.26 -37.45 -0.14
CA GLU A 153 -15.86 -37.20 1.27
C GLU A 153 -14.33 -37.20 1.49
N GLU A 154 -13.53 -37.78 0.59
CA GLU A 154 -12.06 -37.71 0.63
C GLU A 154 -11.49 -36.28 0.36
N ALA A 155 -12.34 -35.31 0.00
CA ALA A 155 -11.97 -33.92 -0.20
C ALA A 155 -11.79 -33.11 1.11
N ASP A 156 -12.25 -33.63 2.23
CA ASP A 156 -12.37 -32.90 3.51
C ASP A 156 -11.02 -32.65 4.21
N ASP A 157 -10.02 -33.52 3.95
CA ASP A 157 -8.68 -33.42 4.56
C ASP A 157 -7.76 -32.39 3.87
N LEU A 158 -8.24 -31.71 2.82
CA LEU A 158 -7.37 -31.13 1.79
C LEU A 158 -7.31 -29.58 1.75
N PHE A 159 -8.06 -28.85 2.59
CA PHE A 159 -7.97 -27.39 2.68
C PHE A 159 -7.65 -26.85 4.08
N GLY A 160 -7.45 -27.73 5.07
CA GLY A 160 -6.97 -27.37 6.40
C GLY A 160 -5.49 -27.00 6.40
N GLU A 161 -5.17 -25.74 6.13
CA GLU A 161 -4.11 -25.08 6.88
C GLU A 161 -4.70 -24.41 8.11
N THR A 162 -5.22 -25.23 9.00
CA THR A 162 -5.17 -24.90 10.41
C THR A 162 -3.77 -25.25 10.89
N LEU A 163 -2.99 -24.24 11.28
CA LEU A 163 -2.11 -24.34 12.46
C LEU A 163 -2.76 -25.29 13.47
N PRO A 164 -2.04 -26.19 14.16
CA PRO A 164 -2.63 -27.25 14.99
C PRO A 164 -3.86 -26.71 15.71
N ALA A 165 -5.04 -27.06 15.17
CA ALA A 165 -6.25 -26.35 15.53
C ALA A 165 -6.47 -26.65 17.01
N LYS A 166 -6.52 -25.61 17.84
CA LYS A 166 -7.18 -25.75 19.13
C LYS A 166 -8.52 -26.42 18.86
N PRO A 167 -8.95 -27.43 19.65
CA PRO A 167 -10.20 -28.12 19.41
C PRO A 167 -11.34 -27.11 19.33
N VAL A 168 -11.74 -26.77 18.10
CA VAL A 168 -12.81 -25.81 17.81
C VAL A 168 -14.10 -26.45 18.28
N ALA A 169 -14.83 -25.76 19.17
CA ALA A 169 -16.05 -26.29 19.75
C ALA A 169 -17.08 -26.56 18.63
N GLN A 170 -17.91 -27.60 18.78
CA GLN A 170 -18.95 -27.92 17.78
C GLN A 170 -19.87 -26.72 17.49
N ALA A 171 -20.12 -25.87 18.50
CA ALA A 171 -20.88 -24.64 18.36
C ALA A 171 -20.22 -23.62 17.40
N GLU A 172 -18.89 -23.49 17.43
CA GLU A 172 -18.16 -22.58 16.53
C GLU A 172 -18.20 -23.07 15.08
N ARG A 173 -18.15 -24.39 14.85
CA ARG A 173 -18.31 -24.96 13.50
C ARG A 173 -19.72 -24.73 12.94
N GLN A 174 -20.75 -24.94 13.78
CA GLN A 174 -22.14 -24.68 13.38
C GLN A 174 -22.36 -23.20 13.03
N ALA A 175 -21.81 -22.28 13.83
CA ALA A 175 -21.88 -20.85 13.56
C ALA A 175 -21.18 -20.49 12.24
N GLN A 176 -20.01 -21.07 11.95
CA GLN A 176 -19.32 -20.88 10.67
C GLN A 176 -20.12 -21.40 9.47
N GLN A 177 -20.71 -22.60 9.58
CA GLN A 177 -21.54 -23.16 8.52
C GLN A 177 -22.79 -22.30 8.24
N GLN A 178 -23.48 -21.85 9.31
CA GLN A 178 -24.62 -20.93 9.17
C GLN A 178 -24.21 -19.60 8.52
N PHE A 179 -23.05 -19.07 8.89
CA PHE A 179 -22.48 -17.86 8.29
C PHE A 179 -22.28 -18.03 6.78
N TYR A 180 -21.59 -19.09 6.33
CA TYR A 180 -21.39 -19.33 4.89
C TYR A 180 -22.70 -19.61 4.14
N ALA A 181 -23.64 -20.33 4.76
CA ALA A 181 -24.95 -20.59 4.17
C ALA A 181 -25.73 -19.28 3.92
N SER A 182 -25.69 -18.34 4.88
CA SER A 182 -26.33 -17.03 4.73
C SER A 182 -25.73 -16.20 3.59
N MET A 183 -24.40 -16.28 3.41
CA MET A 183 -23.70 -15.61 2.31
C MET A 183 -24.08 -16.23 0.95
N ALA A 184 -24.16 -17.56 0.87
CA ALA A 184 -24.54 -18.27 -0.33
C ALA A 184 -25.98 -17.93 -0.75
N GLU A 185 -26.90 -17.87 0.22
CA GLU A 185 -28.28 -17.46 -0.01
C GLU A 185 -28.37 -16.00 -0.48
N ALA A 186 -27.64 -15.08 0.17
CA ALA A 186 -27.63 -13.67 -0.21
C ALA A 186 -27.10 -13.46 -1.63
N LEU A 187 -26.05 -14.19 -2.02
CA LEU A 187 -25.49 -14.18 -3.37
C LEU A 187 -26.49 -14.75 -4.39
N ALA A 188 -27.08 -15.91 -4.10
CA ALA A 188 -28.03 -16.57 -4.99
C ALA A 188 -29.32 -15.75 -5.23
N GLN A 189 -29.76 -15.00 -4.22
CA GLN A 189 -30.93 -14.10 -4.32
C GLN A 189 -30.59 -12.71 -4.87
N GLY A 190 -29.32 -12.42 -5.20
CA GLY A 190 -28.89 -11.10 -5.68
C GLY A 190 -28.98 -9.99 -4.63
N ARG A 191 -29.11 -10.32 -3.34
CA ARG A 191 -29.05 -9.36 -2.22
C ARG A 191 -27.64 -8.86 -1.96
N TRP A 192 -26.64 -9.60 -2.44
CA TRP A 192 -25.23 -9.27 -2.34
C TRP A 192 -24.53 -9.59 -3.67
N ASP A 193 -23.59 -8.73 -4.08
CA ASP A 193 -22.87 -8.82 -5.35
C ASP A 193 -21.59 -9.66 -5.27
N GLY A 194 -21.25 -10.17 -4.09
CA GLY A 194 -20.06 -10.98 -3.85
C GLY A 194 -18.80 -10.17 -3.52
N ASP A 195 -18.90 -8.85 -3.38
CA ASP A 195 -17.80 -7.98 -2.94
C ASP A 195 -17.72 -7.96 -1.41
N ARG A 196 -16.56 -8.28 -0.84
CA ARG A 196 -16.34 -8.26 0.61
C ARG A 196 -16.65 -6.89 1.22
N ASP A 197 -16.29 -5.81 0.53
CA ASP A 197 -16.38 -4.46 1.08
C ASP A 197 -17.80 -3.88 0.97
N SER A 198 -18.73 -4.54 0.25
CA SER A 198 -20.14 -4.14 0.19
C SER A 198 -20.96 -4.64 1.38
N LEU A 199 -20.37 -5.46 2.25
CA LEU A 199 -21.00 -5.94 3.49
C LEU A 199 -20.87 -4.88 4.60
N ASP A 200 -21.97 -4.62 5.33
CA ASP A 200 -21.99 -3.67 6.46
C ASP A 200 -20.94 -3.99 7.53
N THR A 201 -20.72 -5.29 7.77
CA THR A 201 -19.68 -5.80 8.66
C THR A 201 -18.83 -6.80 7.89
N PRO A 202 -17.72 -6.36 7.26
CA PRO A 202 -16.83 -7.24 6.52
C PRO A 202 -16.29 -8.35 7.43
N PRO A 203 -16.28 -9.61 6.98
CA PRO A 203 -15.78 -10.72 7.80
C PRO A 203 -14.29 -10.59 8.09
N ALA A 204 -13.87 -11.22 9.18
CA ALA A 204 -12.46 -11.35 9.53
C ALA A 204 -11.68 -12.09 8.42
N PRO A 205 -10.39 -11.77 8.21
CA PRO A 205 -9.58 -12.40 7.16
C PRO A 205 -9.61 -13.93 7.18
N GLU A 206 -9.64 -14.54 8.36
CA GLU A 206 -9.65 -15.98 8.58
C GLU A 206 -10.94 -16.64 8.08
N ALA A 207 -12.07 -15.94 8.22
CA ALA A 207 -13.38 -16.40 7.71
C ALA A 207 -13.54 -16.09 6.20
N TRP A 208 -12.85 -15.09 5.67
CA TRP A 208 -12.95 -14.71 4.26
C TRP A 208 -12.01 -15.51 3.35
N SER A 209 -10.78 -15.77 3.80
CA SER A 209 -9.74 -16.45 3.00
C SER A 209 -10.23 -17.77 2.36
N PRO A 210 -10.97 -18.65 3.06
CA PRO A 210 -11.46 -19.91 2.48
C PRO A 210 -12.43 -19.73 1.32
N VAL A 211 -13.17 -18.62 1.26
CA VAL A 211 -14.16 -18.34 0.21
C VAL A 211 -13.68 -17.33 -0.83
N ALA A 212 -12.55 -16.67 -0.60
CA ALA A 212 -12.01 -15.64 -1.48
C ALA A 212 -11.58 -16.21 -2.85
N ALA A 213 -11.85 -15.46 -3.92
CA ALA A 213 -11.36 -15.77 -5.25
C ALA A 213 -9.86 -15.48 -5.36
N GLU A 214 -9.11 -16.40 -5.97
CA GLU A 214 -7.65 -16.28 -6.12
C GLU A 214 -7.21 -16.46 -7.57
N GLY A 215 -6.07 -15.86 -7.89
CA GLY A 215 -5.40 -15.95 -9.20
C GLY A 215 -5.08 -17.39 -9.56
N SER A 216 -4.30 -17.99 -8.67
CA SER A 216 -3.64 -19.27 -8.83
C SER A 216 -4.58 -20.46 -8.84
N SER A 217 -5.74 -20.40 -8.16
CA SER A 217 -6.72 -21.49 -8.09
C SER A 217 -7.89 -21.37 -9.06
N CYS A 218 -7.94 -20.32 -9.89
CA CYS A 218 -9.03 -20.06 -10.84
C CYS A 218 -8.69 -20.48 -12.27
N THR A 219 -9.60 -21.21 -12.92
CA THR A 219 -9.48 -21.64 -14.32
C THR A 219 -10.02 -20.63 -15.34
N GLY A 220 -10.53 -19.49 -14.86
CA GLY A 220 -11.02 -18.37 -15.67
C GLY A 220 -12.22 -18.73 -16.53
N ARG A 221 -12.11 -18.54 -17.85
CA ARG A 221 -13.20 -18.83 -18.82
C ARG A 221 -13.64 -20.30 -18.81
N HIS A 222 -12.81 -21.19 -18.29
CA HIS A 222 -13.07 -22.62 -18.16
C HIS A 222 -13.73 -22.99 -16.81
N CYS A 223 -14.07 -22.01 -15.98
CA CYS A 223 -14.75 -22.23 -14.72
C CYS A 223 -16.24 -22.54 -14.96
N PRO A 224 -16.83 -23.57 -14.33
CA PRO A 224 -18.28 -23.85 -14.44
C PRO A 224 -19.16 -22.68 -14.00
N ALA A 225 -18.73 -21.95 -12.96
CA ALA A 225 -19.43 -20.77 -12.45
C ALA A 225 -19.00 -19.46 -13.14
N PHE A 226 -18.36 -19.51 -14.32
CA PHE A 226 -17.83 -18.30 -14.97
C PHE A 226 -18.90 -17.25 -15.28
N GLN A 227 -20.10 -17.69 -15.70
CA GLN A 227 -21.19 -16.78 -16.09
C GLN A 227 -21.81 -16.04 -14.90
N SER A 228 -21.80 -16.64 -13.71
CA SER A 228 -22.33 -16.06 -12.46
C SER A 228 -21.22 -15.54 -11.54
N CYS A 229 -19.96 -15.50 -12.00
CA CYS A 229 -18.83 -15.13 -11.15
C CYS A 229 -18.78 -13.62 -10.90
N SER A 230 -18.98 -13.22 -9.65
CA SER A 230 -18.90 -11.83 -9.18
C SER A 230 -17.66 -11.09 -9.68
N TYR A 231 -16.48 -11.70 -9.59
CA TYR A 231 -15.22 -11.09 -10.06
C TYR A 231 -15.23 -10.83 -11.56
N TYR A 232 -15.75 -11.76 -12.38
CA TYR A 232 -15.75 -11.61 -13.83
C TYR A 232 -16.84 -10.66 -14.33
N GLU A 233 -17.99 -10.56 -13.63
CA GLU A 233 -18.98 -9.51 -13.88
C GLU A 233 -18.38 -8.12 -13.67
N ARG A 234 -17.74 -7.87 -12.53
CA ARG A 234 -16.99 -6.61 -12.30
C ARG A 234 -15.88 -6.39 -13.32
N ARG A 235 -15.27 -7.47 -13.80
CA ARG A 235 -14.26 -7.36 -14.86
C ARG A 235 -14.83 -6.93 -16.21
N LYS A 236 -16.07 -7.33 -16.55
CA LYS A 236 -16.74 -6.85 -17.78
C LYS A 236 -17.00 -5.34 -17.71
N GLU A 237 -17.42 -4.84 -16.54
CA GLU A 237 -17.60 -3.40 -16.29
C GLU A 237 -16.29 -2.62 -16.52
N LEU A 238 -15.17 -3.12 -15.97
CA LEU A 238 -13.83 -2.55 -16.16
C LEU A 238 -13.41 -2.48 -17.64
N VAL A 239 -13.78 -3.48 -18.45
CA VAL A 239 -13.47 -3.49 -19.88
C VAL A 239 -14.22 -2.37 -20.62
N ALA A 240 -15.47 -2.10 -20.25
CA ALA A 240 -16.32 -1.08 -20.86
C ALA A 240 -16.04 0.35 -20.35
N ALA A 241 -15.33 0.51 -19.23
CA ALA A 241 -15.04 1.80 -18.63
C ALA A 241 -13.93 2.58 -19.37
N GLN A 242 -14.14 3.90 -19.49
CA GLN A 242 -13.13 4.85 -19.97
C GLN A 242 -12.23 5.32 -18.83
N VAL A 243 -12.76 5.32 -17.60
CA VAL A 243 -12.04 5.72 -16.38
C VAL A 243 -11.95 4.53 -15.43
N ILE A 244 -10.75 4.15 -15.04
CA ILE A 244 -10.52 3.04 -14.13
C ILE A 244 -9.87 3.59 -12.86
N VAL A 245 -10.54 3.42 -11.73
CA VAL A 245 -9.98 3.74 -10.42
C VAL A 245 -9.33 2.50 -9.84
N VAL A 246 -8.10 2.60 -9.36
CA VAL A 246 -7.33 1.50 -8.80
C VAL A 246 -6.55 1.97 -7.57
N ASN A 247 -6.00 1.09 -6.74
CA ASN A 247 -5.09 1.51 -5.66
C ASN A 247 -3.64 1.32 -6.13
N HIS A 248 -2.70 1.98 -5.45
CA HIS A 248 -1.28 1.83 -5.80
C HIS A 248 -0.81 0.37 -5.73
N ASP A 249 -1.27 -0.39 -4.74
CA ASP A 249 -0.94 -1.82 -4.60
C ASP A 249 -1.37 -2.64 -5.83
N LEU A 250 -2.65 -2.55 -6.24
CA LEU A 250 -3.14 -3.32 -7.39
C LEU A 250 -2.55 -2.83 -8.70
N LEU A 251 -2.26 -1.52 -8.83
CA LEU A 251 -1.56 -0.99 -9.98
C LEU A 251 -0.19 -1.67 -10.12
N LEU A 252 0.63 -1.64 -9.05
CA LEU A 252 1.98 -2.18 -9.07
C LEU A 252 1.98 -3.71 -9.18
N SER A 253 1.11 -4.41 -8.45
CA SER A 253 1.00 -5.87 -8.53
C SER A 253 0.45 -6.35 -9.88
N SER A 254 -0.17 -5.46 -10.67
CA SER A 254 -0.62 -5.77 -12.02
C SER A 254 0.46 -5.59 -13.08
N LEU A 255 1.62 -5.00 -12.77
CA LEU A 255 2.69 -4.80 -13.74
C LEU A 255 3.22 -6.17 -14.20
N GLY A 256 3.22 -6.39 -15.52
CA GLY A 256 3.56 -7.70 -16.11
C GLY A 256 2.38 -8.70 -16.14
N ALA A 257 1.29 -8.42 -15.43
CA ALA A 257 0.05 -9.18 -15.51
C ALA A 257 -0.98 -8.43 -16.38
N ARG A 258 -1.75 -9.15 -17.21
CA ARG A 258 -2.82 -8.54 -18.04
C ARG A 258 -4.09 -8.24 -17.22
N LEU A 259 -3.93 -7.73 -16.00
CA LEU A 259 -5.02 -7.41 -15.07
C LEU A 259 -5.56 -5.99 -15.21
N LEU A 260 -4.81 -5.05 -15.75
CA LEU A 260 -5.32 -3.71 -16.09
C LEU A 260 -5.06 -3.44 -17.57
N PRO A 261 -5.69 -2.43 -18.19
CA PRO A 261 -5.30 -2.00 -19.52
C PRO A 261 -3.81 -1.65 -19.61
N GLU A 262 -3.21 -1.83 -20.79
CA GLU A 262 -1.81 -1.48 -21.03
C GLU A 262 -1.60 0.02 -20.77
N LEU A 263 -0.57 0.35 -19.99
CA LEU A 263 -0.30 1.73 -19.54
C LEU A 263 0.24 2.62 -20.67
N ASP A 264 0.70 2.03 -21.77
CA ASP A 264 1.20 2.75 -22.95
C ASP A 264 0.07 3.44 -23.74
N ASN A 265 -1.16 2.95 -23.59
CA ASN A 265 -2.38 3.50 -24.18
C ASN A 265 -3.35 4.08 -23.14
N CYS A 266 -2.85 4.44 -21.96
CA CYS A 266 -3.63 5.09 -20.90
C CYS A 266 -2.97 6.39 -20.43
N LEU A 267 -3.80 7.34 -20.00
CA LEU A 267 -3.37 8.49 -19.20
C LEU A 267 -3.39 8.09 -17.74
N LEU A 268 -2.25 8.17 -17.05
CA LEU A 268 -2.11 7.75 -15.66
C LEU A 268 -2.15 8.97 -14.71
N VAL A 269 -3.00 8.91 -13.70
CA VAL A 269 -2.99 9.81 -12.56
C VAL A 269 -2.68 9.01 -11.29
N LEU A 270 -1.72 9.48 -10.50
CA LEU A 270 -1.33 8.91 -9.21
C LEU A 270 -1.63 9.96 -8.14
N ASP A 271 -2.72 9.77 -7.40
CA ASP A 271 -3.15 10.63 -6.30
C ASP A 271 -2.60 10.12 -4.97
N GLU A 272 -2.26 11.04 -4.07
CA GLU A 272 -1.45 10.79 -2.87
C GLU A 272 -0.15 10.03 -3.19
N ALA A 273 0.51 10.44 -4.28
CA ALA A 273 1.70 9.79 -4.83
C ALA A 273 2.89 9.71 -3.85
N HIS A 274 2.85 10.42 -2.73
CA HIS A 274 3.85 10.32 -1.65
C HIS A 274 3.92 8.91 -1.04
N HIS A 275 2.86 8.10 -1.16
CA HIS A 275 2.85 6.69 -0.73
C HIS A 275 3.52 5.74 -1.73
N LEU A 276 3.59 6.11 -3.01
CA LEU A 276 4.06 5.26 -4.11
C LEU A 276 5.44 4.61 -3.84
N PRO A 277 6.46 5.32 -3.31
CA PRO A 277 7.77 4.71 -3.06
C PRO A 277 7.70 3.55 -2.05
N ALA A 278 6.97 3.75 -0.93
CA ALA A 278 6.83 2.73 0.09
C ALA A 278 6.01 1.53 -0.42
N THR A 279 4.93 1.79 -1.15
CA THR A 279 4.13 0.74 -1.80
C THR A 279 4.97 -0.05 -2.80
N ALA A 280 5.83 0.60 -3.58
CA ALA A 280 6.73 -0.08 -4.50
C ALA A 280 7.70 -1.01 -3.77
N LEU A 281 8.41 -0.53 -2.74
CA LEU A 281 9.33 -1.38 -1.98
C LEU A 281 8.62 -2.62 -1.41
N ALA A 282 7.42 -2.45 -0.84
CA ALA A 282 6.65 -3.55 -0.28
C ALA A 282 6.20 -4.57 -1.36
N GLN A 283 5.74 -4.10 -2.53
CA GLN A 283 5.27 -4.96 -3.61
C GLN A 283 6.39 -5.77 -4.27
N PHE A 284 7.61 -5.24 -4.31
CA PHE A 284 8.78 -5.92 -4.88
C PHE A 284 9.66 -6.60 -3.84
N ALA A 285 9.25 -6.61 -2.56
CA ALA A 285 9.85 -7.42 -1.52
C ALA A 285 9.32 -8.86 -1.57
N SER A 286 10.14 -9.83 -1.16
CA SER A 286 9.76 -11.24 -1.14
C SER A 286 10.31 -11.93 0.11
N ASN A 287 9.59 -12.95 0.57
CA ASN A 287 10.00 -13.77 1.71
C ASN A 287 9.69 -15.25 1.50
N MET A 288 10.41 -16.12 2.22
CA MET A 288 10.17 -17.55 2.26
C MET A 288 10.35 -18.13 3.66
N ASP A 289 9.50 -19.07 4.03
CA ASP A 289 9.60 -19.86 5.27
C ASP A 289 10.56 -21.04 5.05
N LEU A 290 11.57 -21.16 5.91
CA LEU A 290 12.59 -22.21 5.83
C LEU A 290 12.34 -23.39 6.78
N SER A 291 11.29 -23.32 7.61
CA SER A 291 11.03 -24.25 8.71
C SER A 291 9.78 -25.11 8.46
N ARG A 292 8.68 -24.52 8.01
CA ARG A 292 7.38 -25.19 7.86
C ARG A 292 7.21 -25.82 6.47
N LEU A 293 7.99 -26.86 6.18
CA LEU A 293 8.08 -27.42 4.81
C LEU A 293 7.04 -28.50 4.46
N GLN A 294 6.04 -28.75 5.31
CA GLN A 294 5.02 -29.81 5.10
C GLN A 294 4.15 -29.56 3.86
N TRP A 295 3.95 -28.29 3.47
CA TRP A 295 3.19 -27.93 2.26
C TRP A 295 3.82 -28.52 0.99
N LEU A 296 5.14 -28.77 0.99
CA LEU A 296 5.85 -29.34 -0.14
C LEU A 296 5.47 -30.81 -0.39
N ASP A 297 5.24 -31.60 0.66
CA ASP A 297 4.76 -32.99 0.51
C ASP A 297 3.35 -33.02 -0.09
N LYS A 298 2.49 -32.08 0.35
CA LYS A 298 1.14 -31.91 -0.20
C LYS A 298 1.20 -31.48 -1.67
N LEU A 299 2.09 -30.55 -2.02
CA LEU A 299 2.27 -30.11 -3.40
C LEU A 299 2.73 -31.28 -4.29
N THR A 300 3.72 -32.03 -3.83
CA THR A 300 4.32 -33.15 -4.57
C THR A 300 3.34 -34.28 -4.82
N SER A 301 2.64 -34.73 -3.77
CA SER A 301 1.62 -35.78 -3.91
C SER A 301 0.48 -35.37 -4.85
N ARG A 302 0.00 -34.13 -4.75
CA ARG A 302 -1.04 -33.59 -5.65
C ARG A 302 -0.55 -33.46 -7.08
N ALA A 303 0.65 -32.91 -7.28
CA ALA A 303 1.23 -32.70 -8.61
C ALA A 303 1.47 -34.02 -9.33
N LEU A 304 2.00 -35.04 -8.64
CA LEU A 304 2.16 -36.39 -9.19
C LEU A 304 0.82 -37.00 -9.58
N ARG A 305 -0.16 -37.00 -8.67
CA ARG A 305 -1.49 -37.58 -8.93
C ARG A 305 -2.19 -36.91 -10.12
N ILE A 306 -2.18 -35.58 -10.15
CA ILE A 306 -2.86 -34.80 -11.20
C ILE A 306 -2.09 -34.91 -12.52
N GLY A 307 -0.77 -34.86 -12.47
CA GLY A 307 0.07 -34.99 -13.65
C GLY A 307 -0.01 -36.38 -14.30
N GLN A 308 -0.12 -37.46 -13.49
CA GLN A 308 -0.37 -38.82 -13.99
C GLN A 308 -1.73 -38.92 -14.70
N LEU A 309 -2.77 -38.32 -14.13
CA LEU A 309 -4.11 -38.29 -14.74
C LEU A 309 -4.12 -37.61 -16.13
N LEU A 310 -3.20 -36.67 -16.34
CA LEU A 310 -3.10 -35.86 -17.56
C LEU A 310 -1.95 -36.28 -18.47
N GLU A 311 -1.28 -37.40 -18.16
CA GLU A 311 -0.16 -37.95 -18.94
C GLU A 311 0.97 -36.93 -19.22
N VAL A 312 1.27 -36.08 -18.23
CA VAL A 312 2.35 -35.09 -18.32
C VAL A 312 3.70 -35.79 -18.10
N GLU A 313 4.62 -35.72 -19.06
CA GLU A 313 5.91 -36.46 -19.02
C GLU A 313 6.84 -35.93 -17.92
N GLU A 314 6.85 -34.61 -17.71
CA GLU A 314 7.76 -33.90 -16.79
C GLU A 314 7.51 -34.25 -15.31
N ILE A 315 6.47 -35.02 -14.99
CA ILE A 315 6.15 -35.44 -13.62
C ILE A 315 7.20 -36.37 -13.02
N ALA A 316 8.00 -37.04 -13.87
CA ALA A 316 9.08 -37.92 -13.44
C ALA A 316 10.14 -37.19 -12.59
N ASP A 317 10.30 -35.88 -12.82
CA ASP A 317 11.30 -35.06 -12.14
C ASP A 317 10.82 -34.51 -10.79
N ILE A 318 9.51 -34.56 -10.50
CA ILE A 318 8.90 -34.01 -9.27
C ILE A 318 9.56 -34.56 -7.99
N PRO A 319 9.78 -35.89 -7.82
CA PRO A 319 10.38 -36.42 -6.59
C PRO A 319 11.80 -35.91 -6.37
N GLN A 320 12.60 -35.79 -7.44
CA GLN A 320 13.96 -35.26 -7.38
C GLN A 320 13.93 -33.79 -6.96
N HIS A 321 13.13 -32.95 -7.62
CA HIS A 321 13.09 -31.54 -7.27
C HIS A 321 12.45 -31.27 -5.89
N SER A 322 11.42 -32.02 -5.50
CA SER A 322 10.79 -31.86 -4.18
C SER A 322 11.72 -32.24 -3.04
N SER A 323 12.40 -33.39 -3.14
CA SER A 323 13.35 -33.84 -2.10
C SER A 323 14.56 -32.92 -2.03
N GLY A 324 15.12 -32.54 -3.19
CA GLY A 324 16.22 -31.59 -3.30
C GLY A 324 15.87 -30.21 -2.73
N LEU A 325 14.68 -29.67 -3.04
CA LEU A 325 14.23 -28.40 -2.49
C LEU A 325 14.11 -28.44 -0.97
N ARG A 326 13.49 -29.51 -0.41
CA ARG A 326 13.39 -29.68 1.04
C ARG A 326 14.76 -29.72 1.70
N GLN A 327 15.67 -30.50 1.16
CA GLN A 327 17.03 -30.64 1.68
C GLN A 327 17.77 -29.29 1.61
N ALA A 328 17.71 -28.60 0.47
CA ALA A 328 18.38 -27.31 0.28
C ALA A 328 17.82 -26.23 1.21
N MET A 329 16.50 -26.16 1.40
CA MET A 329 15.88 -25.24 2.36
C MET A 329 16.29 -25.57 3.82
N GLY A 330 16.39 -26.85 4.19
CA GLY A 330 16.87 -27.26 5.50
C GLY A 330 18.35 -26.92 5.73
N GLN A 331 19.20 -27.13 4.72
CA GLN A 331 20.61 -26.72 4.74
C GLN A 331 20.76 -25.20 4.84
N LEU A 332 19.93 -24.44 4.11
CA LEU A 332 19.89 -22.99 4.21
C LEU A 332 19.51 -22.54 5.63
N ALA A 333 18.49 -23.15 6.22
CA ALA A 333 18.08 -22.85 7.60
C ALA A 333 19.21 -23.12 8.60
N GLN A 334 19.88 -24.26 8.46
CA GLN A 334 21.01 -24.63 9.32
C GLN A 334 22.18 -23.65 9.17
N ALA A 335 22.55 -23.31 7.94
CA ALA A 335 23.64 -22.38 7.67
C ALA A 335 23.32 -20.95 8.16
N ALA A 336 22.08 -20.49 7.98
CA ALA A 336 21.62 -19.21 8.51
C ALA A 336 21.64 -19.19 10.05
N MET A 337 21.21 -20.26 10.72
CA MET A 337 21.28 -20.37 12.18
C MET A 337 22.71 -20.49 12.71
N ALA A 338 23.61 -21.15 11.99
CA ALA A 338 25.02 -21.20 12.36
C ALA A 338 25.68 -19.82 12.26
N GLN A 339 25.31 -19.03 11.24
CA GLN A 339 25.90 -17.71 10.99
C GLN A 339 25.28 -16.61 11.87
N TYR A 340 23.97 -16.64 12.10
CA TYR A 340 23.20 -15.54 12.70
C TYR A 340 22.41 -15.94 13.95
N GLY A 341 22.56 -17.17 14.44
CA GLY A 341 21.76 -17.71 15.54
C GLY A 341 21.87 -16.95 16.84
N GLU A 342 23.05 -16.37 17.16
CA GLU A 342 23.22 -15.54 18.36
C GLU A 342 22.39 -14.24 18.26
N THR A 343 22.49 -13.54 17.13
CA THR A 343 21.71 -12.33 16.85
C THR A 343 20.21 -12.61 16.85
N LEU A 344 19.78 -13.70 16.20
CA LEU A 344 18.37 -14.10 16.09
C LEU A 344 17.76 -14.57 17.42
N LYS A 345 18.58 -15.02 18.38
CA LYS A 345 18.13 -15.43 19.72
C LYS A 345 18.25 -14.30 20.75
N SER A 346 18.80 -13.15 20.37
CA SER A 346 18.96 -12.03 21.29
C SER A 346 17.59 -11.44 21.68
N PRO A 347 17.31 -11.23 22.98
CA PRO A 347 16.09 -10.59 23.45
C PRO A 347 16.03 -9.07 23.17
N GLU A 348 17.05 -8.51 22.48
CA GLU A 348 17.14 -7.08 22.18
C GLU A 348 16.17 -6.58 21.11
N ALA A 349 15.36 -7.45 20.49
CA ALA A 349 14.35 -7.04 19.53
C ALA A 349 13.26 -6.17 20.20
N ARG A 350 13.45 -4.85 20.16
CA ARG A 350 12.51 -3.86 20.76
C ARG A 350 11.23 -3.69 19.94
N PHE A 351 11.25 -4.05 18.65
CA PHE A 351 10.16 -3.83 17.71
C PHE A 351 10.07 -4.98 16.68
N GLY A 352 9.22 -5.98 16.91
CA GLY A 352 8.99 -7.07 15.96
C GLY A 352 9.80 -8.34 16.23
N PRO A 353 9.77 -9.33 15.32
CA PRO A 353 10.54 -10.56 15.47
C PRO A 353 12.04 -10.28 15.45
N ALA A 354 12.82 -11.12 16.12
CA ALA A 354 14.27 -10.97 16.10
C ALA A 354 14.78 -11.10 14.66
N SER A 355 15.55 -10.10 14.21
CA SER A 355 16.01 -10.01 12.82
C SER A 355 17.52 -9.93 12.74
N ALA A 356 18.11 -10.66 11.79
CA ALA A 356 19.52 -10.58 11.46
C ALA A 356 19.68 -10.09 10.03
N ARG A 357 20.13 -8.83 9.88
CA ARG A 357 20.40 -8.20 8.59
C ARG A 357 21.76 -8.62 8.05
N ILE A 358 21.84 -8.83 6.74
CA ILE A 358 23.08 -9.14 6.03
C ILE A 358 23.78 -7.83 5.60
N PRO A 359 24.97 -7.50 6.12
CA PRO A 359 25.67 -6.25 5.81
C PRO A 359 25.97 -6.12 4.31
N ARG A 360 25.75 -4.92 3.76
CA ARG A 360 25.96 -4.57 2.34
C ARG A 360 25.22 -5.45 1.32
N GLY A 361 24.28 -6.28 1.77
CA GLY A 361 23.59 -7.26 0.92
C GLY A 361 24.52 -8.36 0.35
N VAL A 362 25.70 -8.55 0.93
CA VAL A 362 26.69 -9.55 0.49
C VAL A 362 26.47 -10.84 1.28
N LEU A 363 26.02 -11.89 0.60
CA LEU A 363 25.80 -13.19 1.22
C LEU A 363 27.13 -13.83 1.66
N PRO A 364 27.21 -14.40 2.88
CA PRO A 364 28.29 -15.29 3.26
C PRO A 364 28.39 -16.50 2.32
N GLU A 365 29.61 -16.96 2.04
CA GLU A 365 29.88 -18.09 1.15
C GLU A 365 29.13 -19.36 1.54
N ALA A 366 28.98 -19.61 2.85
CA ALA A 366 28.24 -20.75 3.39
C ALA A 366 26.75 -20.78 3.00
N LEU A 367 26.14 -19.64 2.62
CA LEU A 367 24.74 -19.57 2.21
C LEU A 367 24.56 -19.74 0.70
N LEU A 368 25.61 -19.60 -0.11
CA LEU A 368 25.49 -19.62 -1.58
C LEU A 368 25.09 -21.01 -2.11
N PRO A 369 25.78 -22.13 -1.78
CA PRO A 369 25.41 -23.43 -2.32
C PRO A 369 23.96 -23.86 -2.02
N PRO A 370 23.43 -23.73 -0.78
CA PRO A 370 22.04 -24.09 -0.54
C PRO A 370 21.05 -23.15 -1.24
N LEU A 371 21.36 -21.85 -1.40
CA LEU A 371 20.51 -20.93 -2.17
C LEU A 371 20.48 -21.29 -3.66
N GLU A 372 21.62 -21.60 -4.27
CA GLU A 372 21.69 -22.03 -5.67
C GLU A 372 20.89 -23.32 -5.90
N ALA A 373 20.97 -24.28 -4.97
CA ALA A 373 20.17 -25.50 -5.00
C ALA A 373 18.66 -25.21 -4.84
N VAL A 374 18.27 -24.32 -3.92
CA VAL A 374 16.86 -23.87 -3.78
C VAL A 374 16.37 -23.25 -5.10
N LEU A 375 17.16 -22.39 -5.74
CA LEU A 375 16.79 -21.76 -7.00
C LEU A 375 16.59 -22.81 -8.11
N ALA A 376 17.54 -23.74 -8.27
CA ALA A 376 17.47 -24.77 -9.29
C ALA A 376 16.24 -25.69 -9.11
N HIS A 377 16.00 -26.18 -7.88
CA HIS A 377 14.87 -27.07 -7.63
C HIS A 377 13.51 -26.37 -7.66
N SER A 378 13.41 -25.13 -7.18
CA SER A 378 12.18 -24.35 -7.28
C SER A 378 11.83 -24.00 -8.72
N THR A 379 12.84 -23.68 -9.55
CA THR A 379 12.65 -23.48 -11.00
C THR A 379 12.09 -24.73 -11.67
N GLY A 380 12.72 -25.89 -11.45
CA GLY A 380 12.25 -27.16 -12.02
C GLY A 380 10.82 -27.51 -11.62
N LEU A 381 10.48 -27.40 -10.33
CA LEU A 381 9.09 -27.63 -9.87
C LEU A 381 8.10 -26.64 -10.49
N LEU A 382 8.46 -25.36 -10.62
CA LEU A 382 7.57 -24.37 -11.25
C LEU A 382 7.31 -24.71 -12.72
N ASP A 383 8.31 -25.19 -13.45
CA ASP A 383 8.14 -25.60 -14.84
C ASP A 383 7.22 -26.82 -14.98
N VAL A 384 7.36 -27.82 -14.12
CA VAL A 384 6.43 -28.96 -14.08
C VAL A 384 5.00 -28.51 -13.73
N LEU A 385 4.84 -27.63 -12.73
CA LEU A 385 3.51 -27.10 -12.38
C LEU A 385 2.89 -26.28 -13.51
N ARG A 386 3.68 -25.53 -14.28
CA ARG A 386 3.22 -24.81 -15.47
C ARG A 386 2.77 -25.78 -16.56
N ALA A 387 3.49 -26.88 -16.77
CA ALA A 387 3.12 -27.95 -17.71
C ALA A 387 1.78 -28.60 -17.31
N ILE A 388 1.63 -29.01 -16.04
CA ILE A 388 0.38 -29.55 -15.50
C ILE A 388 -0.77 -28.54 -15.64
N ALA A 389 -0.54 -27.28 -15.28
CA ALA A 389 -1.56 -26.22 -15.39
C ALA A 389 -1.99 -25.98 -16.84
N LYS A 390 -1.06 -26.11 -17.80
CA LYS A 390 -1.35 -26.02 -19.24
C LYS A 390 -2.17 -27.22 -19.71
N ALA A 391 -1.76 -28.45 -19.35
CA ALA A 391 -2.49 -29.67 -19.68
C ALA A 391 -3.92 -29.64 -19.12
N LEU A 392 -4.09 -29.32 -17.83
CA LEU A 392 -5.40 -29.14 -17.19
C LEU A 392 -6.31 -28.20 -17.98
N ARG A 393 -5.80 -27.03 -18.37
CA ARG A 393 -6.60 -26.05 -19.13
C ARG A 393 -6.98 -26.55 -20.53
N SER A 394 -6.12 -27.35 -21.17
CA SER A 394 -6.44 -27.98 -22.45
C SER A 394 -7.54 -29.04 -22.28
N THR A 395 -7.37 -29.94 -21.32
CA THR A 395 -8.35 -31.00 -21.05
C THR A 395 -9.71 -30.45 -20.67
N ILE A 396 -9.78 -29.41 -19.82
CA ILE A 396 -11.07 -28.76 -19.48
C ILE A 396 -11.79 -28.23 -20.74
N LYS A 397 -11.02 -27.73 -21.72
CA LYS A 397 -11.58 -27.23 -22.98
C LYS A 397 -12.09 -28.37 -23.87
N GLU A 398 -11.41 -29.52 -23.85
CA GLU A 398 -11.73 -30.70 -24.66
C GLU A 398 -12.88 -31.53 -24.06
N THR A 399 -13.02 -31.56 -22.73
CA THR A 399 -14.07 -32.30 -22.01
C THR A 399 -14.88 -31.38 -21.07
N PRO A 400 -15.84 -30.59 -21.60
CA PRO A 400 -16.65 -29.67 -20.80
C PRO A 400 -17.43 -30.33 -19.66
N ASP A 401 -17.85 -31.60 -19.83
CA ASP A 401 -18.59 -32.34 -18.81
C ASP A 401 -17.74 -32.64 -17.56
N GLU A 402 -16.41 -32.75 -17.69
CA GLU A 402 -15.49 -32.95 -16.57
C GLU A 402 -14.92 -31.64 -16.01
N ALA A 403 -15.27 -30.49 -16.59
CA ALA A 403 -14.75 -29.18 -16.20
C ALA A 403 -14.84 -28.89 -14.68
N PRO A 404 -15.93 -29.25 -13.95
CA PRO A 404 -16.00 -29.03 -12.50
C PRO A 404 -14.95 -29.81 -11.73
N ARG A 405 -14.74 -31.09 -12.08
CA ARG A 405 -13.76 -31.96 -11.44
C ARG A 405 -12.34 -31.49 -11.72
N LEU A 406 -12.02 -31.20 -12.98
CA LEU A 406 -10.70 -30.73 -13.40
C LEU A 406 -10.38 -29.34 -12.82
N ALA A 407 -11.36 -28.44 -12.72
CA ALA A 407 -11.19 -27.15 -12.04
C ALA A 407 -10.92 -27.31 -10.54
N ALA A 408 -11.51 -28.32 -9.89
CA ALA A 408 -11.19 -28.65 -8.51
C ALA A 408 -9.73 -29.11 -8.34
N LEU A 409 -9.24 -29.96 -9.24
CA LEU A 409 -7.83 -30.39 -9.26
C LEU A 409 -6.88 -29.21 -9.50
N TYR A 410 -7.22 -28.32 -10.44
CA TYR A 410 -6.47 -27.09 -10.68
C TYR A 410 -6.38 -26.23 -9.41
N ALA A 411 -7.48 -26.06 -8.69
CA ALA A 411 -7.51 -25.29 -7.45
C ALA A 411 -6.63 -25.90 -6.34
N GLN A 412 -6.53 -27.24 -6.28
CA GLN A 412 -5.67 -27.93 -5.30
C GLN A 412 -4.19 -27.60 -5.49
N LEU A 413 -3.71 -27.49 -6.74
CA LEU A 413 -2.35 -27.05 -7.06
C LEU A 413 -2.20 -25.54 -6.89
N GLY A 414 -3.18 -24.79 -7.37
CA GLY A 414 -3.22 -23.33 -7.30
C GLY A 414 -3.16 -22.76 -5.88
N SER A 415 -3.67 -23.48 -4.88
CA SER A 415 -3.56 -23.08 -3.47
C SER A 415 -2.12 -23.12 -2.92
N LEU A 416 -1.24 -23.94 -3.51
CA LEU A 416 0.14 -24.16 -3.05
C LEU A 416 1.18 -23.51 -3.96
N ALA A 417 0.86 -23.31 -5.24
CA ALA A 417 1.78 -22.70 -6.22
C ALA A 417 2.35 -21.33 -5.78
N PRO A 418 1.58 -20.39 -5.19
CA PRO A 418 2.12 -19.11 -4.73
C PRO A 418 3.24 -19.24 -3.68
N ARG A 419 3.24 -20.32 -2.88
CA ARG A 419 4.32 -20.56 -1.91
C ARG A 419 5.62 -20.94 -2.60
N LEU A 420 5.53 -21.78 -3.63
CA LEU A 420 6.69 -22.14 -4.44
C LEU A 420 7.20 -20.93 -5.25
N GLU A 421 6.30 -20.10 -5.79
CA GLU A 421 6.65 -18.83 -6.45
C GLU A 421 7.37 -17.88 -5.49
N ALA A 422 6.91 -17.77 -4.23
CA ALA A 422 7.58 -16.97 -3.20
C ALA A 422 8.97 -17.50 -2.85
N VAL A 423 9.16 -18.83 -2.77
CA VAL A 423 10.48 -19.45 -2.58
C VAL A 423 11.41 -19.09 -3.74
N PHE A 424 10.96 -19.24 -4.97
CA PHE A 424 11.74 -18.89 -6.17
C PHE A 424 12.11 -17.39 -6.17
N ALA A 425 11.13 -16.50 -6.06
CA ALA A 425 11.34 -15.05 -6.13
C ALA A 425 12.25 -14.53 -5.00
N THR A 426 12.08 -15.06 -3.78
CA THR A 426 12.96 -14.69 -2.66
C THR A 426 14.39 -15.15 -2.90
N THR A 427 14.57 -16.36 -3.42
CA THR A 427 15.91 -16.91 -3.69
C THR A 427 16.61 -16.16 -4.82
N GLU A 428 15.89 -15.81 -5.88
CA GLU A 428 16.39 -14.98 -6.98
C GLU A 428 16.89 -13.62 -6.45
N LEU A 429 16.08 -12.95 -5.62
CA LEU A 429 16.43 -11.65 -5.07
C LEU A 429 17.56 -11.73 -4.01
N LEU A 430 17.64 -12.83 -3.26
CA LEU A 430 18.77 -13.10 -2.35
C LEU A 430 20.08 -13.31 -3.12
N LEU A 431 20.06 -14.06 -4.22
CA LEU A 431 21.25 -14.31 -5.06
C LEU A 431 21.61 -13.13 -5.96
N HIS A 432 20.70 -12.17 -6.16
CA HIS A 432 20.95 -11.01 -6.98
C HIS A 432 22.18 -10.23 -6.50
N THR A 433 23.13 -10.05 -7.42
CA THR A 433 24.32 -9.25 -7.25
C THR A 433 24.22 -8.03 -8.18
N PRO A 434 24.16 -6.81 -7.63
CA PRO A 434 23.98 -5.61 -8.44
C PRO A 434 25.20 -5.35 -9.33
N ALA A 435 24.98 -4.73 -10.50
CA ALA A 435 26.08 -4.23 -11.32
C ALA A 435 26.84 -3.10 -10.59
N PRO A 436 28.09 -2.80 -10.96
CA PRO A 436 28.86 -1.71 -10.35
C PRO A 436 28.08 -0.38 -10.34
N GLY A 437 27.97 0.23 -9.16
CA GLY A 437 27.23 1.49 -8.96
C GLY A 437 25.72 1.35 -8.73
N GLN A 438 25.15 0.14 -8.86
CA GLN A 438 23.77 -0.12 -8.48
C GLN A 438 23.65 -0.51 -6.99
N ALA A 439 22.48 -0.25 -6.42
CA ALA A 439 22.21 -0.53 -5.03
C ALA A 439 21.89 -2.03 -4.82
N PRO A 440 22.50 -2.69 -3.81
CA PRO A 440 22.17 -4.08 -3.49
C PRO A 440 20.76 -4.20 -2.91
N ALA A 441 20.14 -5.37 -3.02
CA ALA A 441 18.94 -5.68 -2.25
C ALA A 441 19.28 -5.75 -0.74
N ALA A 442 18.35 -5.31 0.11
CA ALA A 442 18.36 -5.63 1.53
C ALA A 442 18.03 -7.11 1.69
N LYS A 443 18.80 -7.82 2.52
CA LYS A 443 18.67 -9.25 2.76
C LYS A 443 18.73 -9.47 4.27
N TRP A 444 17.79 -10.22 4.84
CA TRP A 444 17.78 -10.50 6.27
C TRP A 444 17.02 -11.80 6.59
N PHE A 445 17.25 -12.31 7.79
CA PHE A 445 16.50 -13.43 8.35
C PHE A 445 15.70 -12.94 9.54
N THR A 446 14.52 -13.52 9.77
CA THR A 446 13.74 -13.32 10.99
C THR A 446 13.49 -14.64 11.69
N LEU A 447 13.45 -14.60 13.03
CA LEU A 447 13.09 -15.73 13.87
C LEU A 447 11.81 -15.38 14.64
N GLU A 448 10.73 -16.10 14.34
CA GLU A 448 9.44 -15.96 15.02
C GLU A 448 9.19 -17.16 15.93
N MET A 449 8.65 -16.89 17.11
CA MET A 449 8.15 -17.93 18.01
C MET A 449 6.63 -18.02 17.84
N ASP A 450 6.15 -19.11 17.26
CA ASP A 450 4.73 -19.41 17.09
C ASP A 450 4.33 -20.54 18.06
N GLY A 451 3.95 -20.14 19.28
CA GLY A 451 3.77 -21.07 20.39
C GLY A 451 5.10 -21.73 20.79
N GLU A 452 5.19 -23.06 20.65
CA GLU A 452 6.43 -23.83 20.90
C GLU A 452 7.32 -23.96 19.65
N TRP A 453 6.86 -23.50 18.48
CA TRP A 453 7.57 -23.64 17.22
C TRP A 453 8.42 -22.42 16.92
N ILE A 454 9.65 -22.68 16.46
CA ILE A 454 10.55 -21.66 15.96
C ILE A 454 10.43 -21.64 14.44
N ALA A 455 10.03 -20.51 13.88
CA ALA A 455 9.92 -20.29 12.44
C ALA A 455 11.00 -19.33 11.97
N LEU A 456 11.97 -19.85 11.22
CA LEU A 456 12.97 -19.07 10.52
C LEU A 456 12.44 -18.69 9.12
N GLN A 457 12.51 -17.40 8.81
CA GLN A 457 12.17 -16.86 7.49
C GLN A 457 13.35 -16.12 6.87
N ALA A 458 13.48 -16.21 5.55
CA ALA A 458 14.41 -15.42 4.76
C ALA A 458 13.65 -14.34 4.00
N HIS A 459 14.21 -13.14 3.94
CA HIS A 459 13.60 -11.97 3.32
C HIS A 459 14.59 -11.27 2.40
N ALA A 460 14.08 -10.75 1.29
CA ALA A 460 14.83 -9.88 0.40
C ALA A 460 13.94 -8.74 -0.13
N SER A 461 14.51 -7.55 -0.26
CA SER A 461 13.79 -6.37 -0.75
C SER A 461 14.73 -5.44 -1.51
N PRO A 462 14.30 -4.80 -2.61
CA PRO A 462 14.98 -3.62 -3.13
C PRO A 462 15.12 -2.53 -2.05
N ILE A 463 16.14 -1.68 -2.17
CA ILE A 463 16.34 -0.54 -1.24
C ILE A 463 16.08 0.83 -1.88
N LEU A 464 16.06 0.90 -3.21
CA LEU A 464 15.78 2.12 -3.97
C LEU A 464 14.45 1.96 -4.72
N PRO A 465 13.35 2.59 -4.24
CA PRO A 465 12.07 2.49 -4.94
C PRO A 465 12.13 3.07 -6.36
N GLY A 466 12.90 4.13 -6.54
CA GLY A 466 12.98 4.83 -7.82
C GLY A 466 13.53 3.98 -8.96
N SER A 467 14.52 3.12 -8.71
CA SER A 467 15.02 2.21 -9.75
C SER A 467 13.97 1.18 -10.16
N THR A 468 13.24 0.64 -9.18
CA THR A 468 12.20 -0.35 -9.40
C THR A 468 11.02 0.26 -10.17
N LEU A 469 10.57 1.45 -9.78
CA LEU A 469 9.53 2.18 -10.50
C LEU A 469 9.96 2.54 -11.93
N ARG A 470 11.22 2.95 -12.13
CA ARG A 470 11.77 3.23 -13.47
C ARG A 470 11.74 2.01 -14.38
N GLN A 471 12.13 0.85 -13.85
CA GLN A 471 12.17 -0.40 -14.60
C GLN A 471 10.77 -0.94 -14.93
N HIS A 472 9.86 -0.96 -13.95
CA HIS A 472 8.59 -1.67 -14.08
C HIS A 472 7.39 -0.78 -14.44
N LEU A 473 7.32 0.45 -13.90
CA LEU A 473 6.18 1.35 -14.12
C LEU A 473 6.46 2.36 -15.24
N TRP A 474 7.50 3.17 -15.10
CA TRP A 474 7.77 4.29 -16.03
C TRP A 474 8.21 3.85 -17.41
N SER A 475 8.69 2.62 -17.56
CA SER A 475 8.97 2.00 -18.87
C SER A 475 7.71 1.78 -19.71
N GLN A 476 6.53 1.71 -19.09
CA GLN A 476 5.25 1.46 -19.75
C GLN A 476 4.37 2.71 -19.86
N VAL A 477 4.56 3.70 -18.98
CA VAL A 477 3.74 4.92 -18.94
C VAL A 477 4.21 5.90 -20.01
N ARG A 478 3.26 6.50 -20.75
CA ARG A 478 3.56 7.54 -21.75
C ARG A 478 3.05 8.94 -21.38
N GLY A 479 2.01 9.00 -20.55
CA GLY A 479 1.45 10.22 -19.98
C GLY A 479 1.10 10.01 -18.51
N GLY A 480 1.74 10.76 -17.60
CA GLY A 480 1.59 10.57 -16.16
C GLY A 480 1.45 11.88 -15.38
N VAL A 481 0.58 11.90 -14.38
CA VAL A 481 0.50 12.99 -13.38
C VAL A 481 0.59 12.38 -11.99
N LEU A 482 1.54 12.85 -11.19
CA LEU A 482 1.66 12.52 -9.77
C LEU A 482 1.21 13.74 -8.97
N THR A 483 0.31 13.55 -8.01
CA THR A 483 -0.14 14.64 -7.14
C THR A 483 -0.32 14.19 -5.70
N SER A 484 -0.12 15.12 -4.78
CA SER A 484 -0.28 14.95 -3.33
C SER A 484 -0.25 16.34 -2.67
N ALA A 485 -0.75 16.42 -1.44
CA ALA A 485 -0.63 17.64 -0.63
C ALA A 485 0.82 17.99 -0.25
N THR A 486 1.68 16.97 -0.16
CA THR A 486 3.05 17.09 0.34
C THR A 486 3.98 16.23 -0.51
N LEU A 487 4.69 16.86 -1.45
CA LEU A 487 5.70 16.25 -2.34
C LEU A 487 7.04 16.96 -2.24
N THR A 488 7.04 18.27 -2.02
CA THR A 488 8.26 19.03 -1.75
C THR A 488 8.77 18.72 -0.36
N SER A 489 10.09 18.58 -0.25
CA SER A 489 10.79 18.52 1.02
C SER A 489 11.87 19.57 1.04
N CYS A 490 11.97 20.31 2.14
CA CYS A 490 12.95 21.37 2.34
C CYS A 490 12.94 22.41 1.20
N GLY A 491 11.77 22.66 0.58
CA GLY A 491 11.60 23.60 -0.53
C GLY A 491 11.96 23.06 -1.93
N SER A 492 12.16 21.75 -2.10
CA SER A 492 12.47 21.15 -3.41
C SER A 492 11.73 19.83 -3.64
N PHE A 493 11.45 19.50 -4.90
CA PHE A 493 10.92 18.20 -5.32
C PHE A 493 11.99 17.09 -5.37
N ASP A 494 13.28 17.44 -5.31
CA ASP A 494 14.40 16.52 -5.62
C ASP A 494 14.34 15.20 -4.85
N PHE A 495 14.01 15.25 -3.55
CA PHE A 495 13.89 14.06 -2.73
C PHE A 495 12.81 13.12 -3.28
N PHE A 496 11.60 13.63 -3.49
CA PHE A 496 10.50 12.84 -4.02
C PHE A 496 10.81 12.33 -5.44
N LEU A 497 11.37 13.16 -6.30
CA LEU A 497 11.74 12.77 -7.67
C LEU A 497 12.76 11.63 -7.72
N ARG A 498 13.70 11.58 -6.76
CA ARG A 498 14.62 10.44 -6.62
C ARG A 498 13.90 9.20 -6.11
N GLU A 499 12.99 9.35 -5.14
CA GLU A 499 12.19 8.25 -4.59
C GLU A 499 11.29 7.59 -5.63
N VAL A 500 10.69 8.36 -6.53
CA VAL A 500 9.87 7.81 -7.61
C VAL A 500 10.70 7.49 -8.87
N GLY A 501 11.98 7.86 -8.93
CA GLY A 501 12.85 7.53 -10.07
C GLY A 501 12.68 8.44 -11.29
N LEU A 502 12.10 9.63 -11.12
CA LEU A 502 11.84 10.62 -12.18
C LEU A 502 12.86 11.77 -12.23
N HIS A 503 13.78 11.85 -11.26
CA HIS A 503 14.76 12.94 -11.13
C HIS A 503 15.56 13.25 -12.43
N ASP A 504 15.87 12.22 -13.22
CA ASP A 504 16.70 12.36 -14.43
C ASP A 504 15.86 12.45 -15.72
N LEU A 505 14.53 12.59 -15.62
CA LEU A 505 13.63 12.65 -16.78
C LEU A 505 13.61 14.08 -17.37
N PRO A 506 14.12 14.31 -18.60
CA PRO A 506 14.24 15.66 -19.15
C PRO A 506 12.89 16.33 -19.45
N THR A 507 11.86 15.55 -19.72
CA THR A 507 10.50 15.99 -20.06
C THR A 507 9.60 16.21 -18.84
N LEU A 508 10.15 16.08 -17.63
CA LEU A 508 9.42 16.22 -16.39
C LEU A 508 9.03 17.69 -16.14
N ALA A 509 7.75 17.92 -15.83
CA ALA A 509 7.28 19.19 -15.27
C ALA A 509 7.08 19.06 -13.76
N THR A 510 7.46 20.09 -13.00
CA THR A 510 7.11 20.22 -11.58
C THR A 510 6.27 21.48 -11.38
N LEU A 511 5.25 21.39 -10.54
CA LEU A 511 4.39 22.52 -10.20
C LEU A 511 4.03 22.44 -8.72
N GLU A 512 4.25 23.54 -8.00
CA GLU A 512 3.71 23.72 -6.67
C GLU A 512 2.57 24.72 -6.72
N VAL A 513 1.40 24.29 -6.24
CA VAL A 513 0.18 25.07 -6.22
C VAL A 513 -0.10 25.52 -4.79
N ALA A 514 -0.26 26.83 -4.61
CA ALA A 514 -0.56 27.43 -3.31
C ALA A 514 -1.88 26.89 -2.74
N SER A 515 -1.88 26.64 -1.42
CA SER A 515 -3.11 26.33 -0.68
C SER A 515 -4.03 27.56 -0.65
N PRO A 516 -5.36 27.38 -0.67
CA PRO A 516 -6.30 28.50 -0.54
C PRO A 516 -6.38 29.07 0.89
N PHE A 517 -5.74 28.42 1.87
CA PHE A 517 -5.84 28.78 3.28
C PHE A 517 -4.84 29.87 3.68
N ASP A 518 -5.27 30.75 4.57
CA ASP A 518 -4.45 31.79 5.17
C ASP A 518 -3.93 31.28 6.52
N TYR A 519 -2.89 30.43 6.47
CA TYR A 519 -2.29 29.82 7.65
C TYR A 519 -1.86 30.81 8.75
N PRO A 520 -1.25 31.98 8.44
CA PRO A 520 -0.89 32.96 9.45
C PRO A 520 -2.09 33.47 10.26
N SER A 521 -3.23 33.70 9.61
CA SER A 521 -4.46 34.17 10.27
C SER A 521 -5.27 33.04 10.93
N GLN A 522 -5.18 31.83 10.40
CA GLN A 522 -5.96 30.67 10.85
C GLN A 522 -5.29 29.90 12.00
N GLY A 523 -4.00 30.07 12.27
CA GLY A 523 -3.40 29.33 13.37
C GLY A 523 -1.99 29.72 13.76
N VAL A 524 -1.54 29.09 14.84
CA VAL A 524 -0.20 29.28 15.41
C VAL A 524 0.48 27.92 15.56
N LEU A 525 1.74 27.84 15.13
CA LEU A 525 2.62 26.71 15.42
C LEU A 525 3.54 27.09 16.59
N TRP A 526 3.28 26.45 17.73
CA TRP A 526 4.07 26.53 18.95
C TRP A 526 5.17 25.48 18.94
N ALA A 527 6.42 25.91 18.98
CA ALA A 527 7.55 25.03 19.24
C ALA A 527 7.99 25.17 20.70
N HIS A 528 7.82 24.10 21.47
CA HIS A 528 8.27 24.07 22.86
C HIS A 528 9.75 23.76 22.94
N HIS A 529 10.46 24.62 23.67
CA HIS A 529 11.87 24.47 23.91
C HIS A 529 12.11 23.64 25.18
N THR A 530 12.09 22.32 25.04
CA THR A 530 12.37 21.39 26.15
C THR A 530 13.80 21.54 26.68
N GLN A 531 13.99 21.35 27.98
CA GLN A 531 15.29 21.33 28.64
C GLN A 531 16.02 20.01 28.35
N ALA A 532 15.31 18.89 28.45
CA ALA A 532 15.85 17.59 28.13
C ALA A 532 16.05 17.43 26.62
N ASP A 533 17.19 16.84 26.25
CA ASP A 533 17.44 16.49 24.86
C ASP A 533 16.58 15.28 24.45
N PRO A 534 15.86 15.33 23.32
CA PRO A 534 15.11 14.18 22.81
C PRO A 534 15.93 12.91 22.53
N LYS A 535 17.27 13.00 22.51
CA LYS A 535 18.19 11.84 22.52
C LYS A 535 18.15 11.07 23.84
N HIS A 536 17.86 11.73 24.96
CA HIS A 536 17.71 11.12 26.27
C HIS A 536 16.22 10.81 26.54
N ALA A 537 15.77 9.66 26.07
CA ALA A 537 14.34 9.32 26.00
C ALA A 537 13.59 9.43 27.34
N GLY A 538 14.20 9.03 28.46
CA GLY A 538 13.56 9.06 29.79
C GLY A 538 13.23 10.49 30.26
N PRO A 539 14.25 11.34 30.53
CA PRO A 539 14.03 12.72 30.95
C PRO A 539 13.16 13.53 29.98
N PHE A 540 13.37 13.35 28.67
CA PHE A 540 12.56 14.02 27.65
C PHE A 540 11.08 13.62 27.72
N THR A 541 10.79 12.32 27.86
CA THR A 541 9.40 11.85 27.89
C THR A 541 8.68 12.35 29.14
N GLN A 542 9.35 12.39 30.30
CA GLN A 542 8.78 12.94 31.52
C GLN A 542 8.43 14.43 31.37
N GLU A 543 9.37 15.25 30.89
CA GLU A 543 9.14 16.68 30.67
C GLU A 543 8.04 16.94 29.63
N MET A 544 8.07 16.20 28.51
CA MET A 544 7.09 16.31 27.43
C MET A 544 5.69 15.93 27.91
N VAL A 545 5.54 14.81 28.63
CA VAL A 545 4.25 14.37 29.18
C VAL A 545 3.70 15.39 30.17
N HIS A 546 4.53 15.91 31.07
CA HIS A 546 4.10 16.93 32.02
C HIS A 546 3.56 18.18 31.30
N THR A 547 4.31 18.68 30.31
CA THR A 547 3.92 19.87 29.54
C THR A 547 2.68 19.60 28.68
N LEU A 548 2.59 18.42 28.07
CA LEU A 548 1.43 17.98 27.30
C LEU A 548 0.16 17.97 28.16
N LEU A 549 0.20 17.37 29.35
CA LEU A 549 -0.96 17.30 30.23
C LEU A 549 -1.44 18.69 30.69
N HIS A 550 -0.51 19.62 30.92
CA HIS A 550 -0.83 21.01 31.20
C HIS A 550 -1.57 21.67 30.03
N ASP A 551 -1.05 21.53 28.80
CA ASP A 551 -1.69 22.13 27.62
C ASP A 551 -3.03 21.45 27.28
N LEU A 552 -3.16 20.13 27.49
CA LEU A 552 -4.42 19.39 27.31
C LEU A 552 -5.54 19.86 28.25
N ALA A 553 -5.21 20.39 29.43
CA ALA A 553 -6.21 20.94 30.34
C ALA A 553 -6.94 22.17 29.77
N SER A 554 -6.32 22.88 28.82
CA SER A 554 -6.89 24.05 28.15
C SER A 554 -7.75 23.71 26.93
N VAL A 555 -7.78 22.44 26.49
CA VAL A 555 -8.56 22.01 25.32
C VAL A 555 -10.06 22.07 25.62
N GLN A 556 -10.79 22.81 24.78
CA GLN A 556 -12.24 23.02 24.91
C GLN A 556 -13.06 22.22 23.90
N THR A 557 -12.50 21.86 22.75
CA THR A 557 -13.18 21.15 21.65
C THR A 557 -12.44 19.85 21.29
N GLY A 558 -12.40 19.46 20.02
CA GLY A 558 -11.64 18.31 19.52
C GLY A 558 -10.14 18.59 19.42
N ALA A 559 -9.33 17.64 19.88
CA ALA A 559 -7.88 17.67 19.74
C ALA A 559 -7.30 16.30 19.35
N LEU A 560 -6.12 16.32 18.73
CA LEU A 560 -5.36 15.14 18.34
C LEU A 560 -3.94 15.21 18.89
N VAL A 561 -3.53 14.15 19.59
CA VAL A 561 -2.15 13.96 20.06
C VAL A 561 -1.49 12.84 19.28
N LEU A 562 -0.39 13.16 18.60
CA LEU A 562 0.39 12.23 17.79
C LEU A 562 1.69 11.84 18.49
N PHE A 563 1.76 10.56 18.87
CA PHE A 563 2.93 9.96 19.49
C PHE A 563 3.81 9.25 18.46
N THR A 564 5.13 9.39 18.63
CA THR A 564 6.12 8.64 17.83
C THR A 564 6.50 7.28 18.43
N SER A 565 6.12 7.02 19.68
CA SER A 565 6.45 5.77 20.39
C SER A 565 5.29 5.31 21.28
N LYS A 566 5.02 4.00 21.26
CA LYS A 566 4.01 3.36 22.11
C LYS A 566 4.32 3.56 23.60
N GLU A 567 5.60 3.57 23.95
CA GLU A 567 6.04 3.79 25.33
C GLU A 567 5.69 5.20 25.80
N GLN A 568 5.88 6.21 24.95
CA GLN A 568 5.51 7.59 25.28
C GLN A 568 4.00 7.74 25.44
N MET A 569 3.22 7.10 24.56
CA MET A 569 1.76 7.08 24.67
C MET A 569 1.30 6.39 25.97
N ARG A 570 1.90 5.25 26.32
CA ARG A 570 1.60 4.54 27.58
C ARG A 570 1.89 5.42 28.79
N GLN A 571 3.08 6.01 28.88
CA GLN A 571 3.43 6.91 29.98
C GLN A 571 2.50 8.13 30.07
N ALA A 572 2.09 8.69 28.93
CA ALA A 572 1.11 9.78 28.91
C ALA A 572 -0.26 9.33 29.44
N VAL A 573 -0.73 8.13 29.05
CA VAL A 573 -2.00 7.56 29.52
C VAL A 573 -1.97 7.28 31.03
N ASP A 574 -0.88 6.69 31.52
CA ASP A 574 -0.71 6.38 32.95
C ASP A 574 -0.69 7.65 33.80
N ALA A 575 -0.10 8.73 33.27
CA ALA A 575 -0.02 10.04 33.92
C ALA A 575 -1.31 10.88 33.82
N LEU A 576 -2.33 10.45 33.07
CA LEU A 576 -3.58 11.22 32.90
C LEU A 576 -4.30 11.43 34.25
N PRO A 577 -4.57 12.70 34.65
CA PRO A 577 -5.44 13.00 35.78
C PRO A 577 -6.87 12.54 35.53
N SER A 578 -7.61 12.20 36.60
CA SER A 578 -9.00 11.71 36.52
C SER A 578 -9.92 12.63 35.70
N ALA A 579 -9.72 13.95 35.77
CA ALA A 579 -10.50 14.93 35.03
C ALA A 579 -10.29 14.89 33.50
N LEU A 580 -9.12 14.44 33.02
CA LEU A 580 -8.81 14.30 31.60
C LEU A 580 -9.15 12.90 31.07
N ARG A 581 -9.14 11.86 31.92
CA ARG A 581 -9.41 10.48 31.49
C ARG A 581 -10.75 10.30 30.77
N SER A 582 -11.80 11.02 31.18
CA SER A 582 -13.12 10.94 30.52
C SER A 582 -13.16 11.61 29.14
N LYS A 583 -12.20 12.48 28.83
CA LYS A 583 -12.08 13.22 27.56
C LYS A 583 -11.15 12.55 26.56
N VAL A 584 -10.25 11.66 27.01
CA VAL A 584 -9.23 11.05 26.16
C VAL A 584 -9.70 9.72 25.57
N LEU A 585 -9.60 9.59 24.25
CA LEU A 585 -9.85 8.39 23.48
C LEU A 585 -8.52 7.83 22.98
N VAL A 586 -8.09 6.68 23.50
CA VAL A 586 -6.80 6.08 23.16
C VAL A 586 -6.96 5.08 22.02
N GLN A 587 -6.09 5.16 21.01
CA GLN A 587 -6.02 4.19 19.92
C GLN A 587 -5.94 2.74 20.43
N ASN A 588 -6.57 1.81 19.70
CA ASN A 588 -6.66 0.37 20.00
C ASN A 588 -7.52 -0.01 21.23
N THR A 589 -8.15 0.94 21.91
CA THR A 589 -9.18 0.63 22.93
C THR A 589 -10.52 0.24 22.31
N MET A 590 -10.76 0.66 21.07
CA MET A 590 -11.93 0.32 20.25
C MET A 590 -11.56 0.41 18.75
N PRO A 591 -12.36 -0.17 17.84
CA PRO A 591 -12.16 -0.03 16.41
C PRO A 591 -12.04 1.43 15.97
N ARG A 592 -11.14 1.74 15.02
CA ARG A 592 -10.83 3.11 14.57
C ARG A 592 -12.09 3.90 14.19
N PHE A 593 -13.03 3.28 13.47
CA PHE A 593 -14.28 3.89 13.06
C PHE A 593 -15.15 4.29 14.26
N ALA A 594 -15.33 3.39 15.22
CA ALA A 594 -16.09 3.65 16.46
C ALA A 594 -15.43 4.77 17.29
N LEU A 595 -14.10 4.80 17.36
CA LEU A 595 -13.35 5.86 18.05
C LEU A 595 -13.62 7.22 17.42
N LEU A 596 -13.56 7.33 16.10
CA LEU A 596 -13.81 8.58 15.38
C LEU A 596 -15.26 9.04 15.49
N ASN A 597 -16.23 8.13 15.45
CA ASN A 597 -17.64 8.49 15.63
C ASN A 597 -17.89 9.03 17.04
N LYS A 598 -17.39 8.32 18.06
CA LYS A 598 -17.49 8.79 19.45
C LYS A 598 -16.86 10.16 19.65
N HIS A 599 -15.71 10.41 19.01
CA HIS A 599 -15.07 11.72 19.04
C HIS A 599 -15.97 12.81 18.43
N ARG A 600 -16.55 12.55 17.25
CA ARG A 600 -17.47 13.49 16.58
C ARG A 600 -18.69 13.78 17.46
N GLU A 601 -19.33 12.75 17.99
CA GLU A 601 -20.50 12.88 18.88
C GLU A 601 -20.20 13.75 20.11
N GLN A 602 -19.03 13.55 20.74
CA GLN A 602 -18.63 14.35 21.91
C GLN A 602 -18.42 15.82 21.55
N VAL A 603 -17.72 16.10 20.44
CA VAL A 603 -17.45 17.48 20.01
C VAL A 603 -18.72 18.19 19.56
N GLU A 604 -19.59 17.50 18.83
CA GLU A 604 -20.90 18.01 18.40
C GLU A 604 -21.82 18.30 19.60
N ALA A 605 -21.69 17.54 20.69
CA ALA A 605 -22.35 17.80 21.97
C ALA A 605 -21.71 18.96 22.78
N GLY A 606 -20.72 19.66 22.22
CA GLY A 606 -20.00 20.77 22.88
C GLY A 606 -19.03 20.31 23.97
N GLN A 607 -18.65 19.03 23.99
CA GLN A 607 -17.70 18.47 24.94
C GLN A 607 -16.30 18.42 24.35
N ALA A 608 -15.28 18.64 25.19
CA ALA A 608 -13.90 18.41 24.79
C ALA A 608 -13.64 16.92 24.59
N SER A 609 -13.01 16.56 23.46
CA SER A 609 -12.64 15.18 23.13
C SER A 609 -11.23 15.15 22.56
N ILE A 610 -10.37 14.28 23.07
CA ILE A 610 -8.95 14.26 22.74
C ILE A 610 -8.57 12.87 22.26
N ILE A 611 -8.07 12.74 21.04
CA ILE A 611 -7.61 11.46 20.51
C ILE A 611 -6.12 11.31 20.80
N PHE A 612 -5.72 10.20 21.45
CA PHE A 612 -4.32 9.78 21.54
C PHE A 612 -4.06 8.72 20.46
N GLY A 613 -3.22 9.09 19.49
CA GLY A 613 -2.89 8.24 18.35
C GLY A 613 -1.40 8.15 18.07
N MET A 614 -0.99 7.03 17.49
CA MET A 614 0.33 6.85 16.89
C MET A 614 0.40 7.53 15.52
N GLN A 615 1.55 7.41 14.85
CA GLN A 615 1.79 7.95 13.50
C GLN A 615 0.67 7.63 12.48
N SER A 616 0.00 6.47 12.59
CA SER A 616 -1.10 6.07 11.69
C SER A 616 -2.37 6.91 11.81
N PHE A 617 -2.53 7.68 12.89
CA PHE A 617 -3.58 8.71 13.01
C PHE A 617 -3.16 10.03 12.37
N GLY A 618 -1.87 10.26 12.16
CA GLY A 618 -1.35 11.42 11.43
C GLY A 618 -1.59 11.36 9.92
N GLU A 619 -2.09 10.23 9.40
CA GLU A 619 -2.40 9.99 8.00
C GLU A 619 -3.86 9.52 7.82
N GLY A 620 -4.52 9.97 6.75
CA GLY A 620 -5.89 9.55 6.37
C GLY A 620 -7.06 10.01 7.26
N LEU A 621 -6.87 10.85 8.28
CA LEU A 621 -7.97 11.41 9.08
C LEU A 621 -8.54 12.71 8.49
N ASP A 622 -9.87 12.84 8.46
CA ASP A 622 -10.59 14.05 8.10
C ASP A 622 -11.42 14.57 9.29
N LEU A 623 -10.84 15.54 10.02
CA LEU A 623 -11.39 16.16 11.23
C LEU A 623 -11.43 17.69 11.03
N PRO A 624 -12.40 18.24 10.28
CA PRO A 624 -12.50 19.68 10.03
C PRO A 624 -12.97 20.48 11.26
N GLY A 625 -12.57 21.75 11.32
CA GLY A 625 -13.06 22.72 12.30
C GLY A 625 -12.86 22.28 13.76
N ALA A 626 -13.95 22.36 14.54
CA ALA A 626 -13.93 22.07 15.97
C ALA A 626 -13.48 20.64 16.32
N LEU A 627 -13.56 19.69 15.37
CA LEU A 627 -13.09 18.31 15.54
C LEU A 627 -11.57 18.22 15.74
N CYS A 628 -10.79 19.19 15.26
CA CYS A 628 -9.34 19.20 15.46
C CYS A 628 -8.81 20.63 15.57
N ALA A 629 -9.28 21.39 16.56
CA ALA A 629 -8.81 22.74 16.82
C ALA A 629 -7.40 22.77 17.47
N SER A 630 -6.94 21.66 18.03
CA SER A 630 -5.60 21.55 18.61
C SER A 630 -4.90 20.27 18.19
N LEU A 631 -3.68 20.40 17.66
CA LEU A 631 -2.82 19.29 17.25
C LEU A 631 -1.55 19.30 18.10
N PHE A 632 -1.25 18.19 18.74
CA PHE A 632 -0.08 18.02 19.60
C PHE A 632 0.86 16.96 19.03
N ILE A 633 2.10 17.34 18.76
CA ILE A 633 3.15 16.51 18.17
C ILE A 633 4.25 16.30 19.21
N THR A 634 4.29 15.11 19.80
CA THR A 634 5.13 14.87 20.98
C THR A 634 6.63 14.83 20.68
N LYS A 635 7.00 14.48 19.45
CA LYS A 635 8.39 14.38 18.99
C LYS A 635 8.43 14.42 17.45
N LEU A 636 9.55 14.85 16.88
CA LEU A 636 9.75 14.77 15.43
C LEU A 636 9.63 13.32 14.92
N PRO A 637 8.89 13.07 13.82
CA PRO A 637 8.52 11.74 13.33
C PRO A 637 9.64 11.02 12.56
N PHE A 638 10.82 10.93 13.17
CA PHE A 638 11.90 10.12 12.64
C PHE A 638 11.48 8.66 12.51
N ALA A 639 11.86 8.01 11.41
CA ALA A 639 11.65 6.58 11.24
C ALA A 639 12.40 5.79 12.32
N PRO A 640 11.88 4.62 12.73
CA PRO A 640 12.61 3.73 13.62
C PRO A 640 13.99 3.38 13.02
N PRO A 641 15.05 3.33 13.83
CA PRO A 641 16.39 3.02 13.34
C PRO A 641 16.55 1.56 12.90
N ASP A 642 15.73 0.65 13.42
CA ASP A 642 15.92 -0.81 13.34
C ASP A 642 15.16 -1.47 12.16
N ASP A 643 14.87 -0.72 11.09
CA ASP A 643 14.27 -1.27 9.86
C ASP A 643 15.37 -1.82 8.92
N PRO A 644 15.39 -3.12 8.58
CA PRO A 644 16.45 -3.72 7.77
C PRO A 644 16.64 -3.06 6.40
N VAL A 645 15.54 -2.61 5.76
CA VAL A 645 15.57 -1.96 4.46
C VAL A 645 16.16 -0.55 4.58
N GLY A 646 15.69 0.24 5.54
CA GLY A 646 16.22 1.56 5.87
C GLY A 646 17.70 1.54 6.26
N GLU A 647 18.13 0.55 7.04
CA GLU A 647 19.53 0.35 7.40
C GLU A 647 20.41 0.02 6.19
N ALA A 648 19.99 -0.93 5.35
CA ALA A 648 20.73 -1.31 4.15
C ALA A 648 20.85 -0.12 3.19
N ARG A 649 19.77 0.68 3.07
CA ARG A 649 19.79 1.91 2.30
C ARG A 649 20.74 2.95 2.86
N ALA A 650 20.75 3.15 4.19
CA ALA A 650 21.67 4.06 4.85
C ALA A 650 23.14 3.61 4.70
N GLU A 651 23.41 2.30 4.78
CA GLU A 651 24.73 1.72 4.55
C GLU A 651 25.23 1.99 3.12
N TRP A 652 24.39 1.77 2.10
CA TRP A 652 24.73 2.04 0.69
C TRP A 652 24.97 3.54 0.40
N LEU A 653 24.18 4.42 1.00
CA LEU A 653 24.39 5.86 0.89
C LEU A 653 25.75 6.27 1.48
N ARG A 654 26.13 5.72 2.64
CA ARG A 654 27.45 5.98 3.24
C ARG A 654 28.59 5.49 2.37
N SER A 655 28.47 4.29 1.77
CA SER A 655 29.51 3.77 0.86
C SER A 655 29.64 4.61 -0.41
N SER A 656 28.60 5.37 -0.77
CA SER A 656 28.59 6.31 -1.90
C SER A 656 29.04 7.73 -1.50
N GLY A 657 29.59 7.93 -0.30
CA GLY A 657 30.04 9.23 0.20
C GLY A 657 28.92 10.20 0.60
N ARG A 658 27.67 9.73 0.69
CA ARG A 658 26.49 10.53 1.03
C ARG A 658 26.12 10.37 2.50
N ASN A 659 25.41 11.36 3.05
CA ASN A 659 24.95 11.32 4.44
C ASN A 659 23.48 10.87 4.50
N PRO A 660 23.16 9.66 5.01
CA PRO A 660 21.77 9.18 5.08
C PRO A 660 20.87 10.06 5.94
N PHE A 661 21.42 10.70 6.98
CA PHE A 661 20.61 11.54 7.85
C PHE A 661 20.09 12.75 7.07
N THR A 662 20.96 13.43 6.33
CA THR A 662 20.59 14.61 5.52
C THR A 662 19.79 14.24 4.27
N ASP A 663 20.14 13.13 3.61
CA ASP A 663 19.59 12.80 2.29
C ASP A 663 18.31 11.95 2.35
N LEU A 664 18.06 11.26 3.46
CA LEU A 664 16.92 10.35 3.63
C LEU A 664 16.07 10.74 4.82
N VAL A 665 16.68 10.79 6.01
CA VAL A 665 15.95 10.87 7.28
C VAL A 665 15.30 12.24 7.46
N VAL A 666 16.03 13.33 7.21
CA VAL A 666 15.52 14.70 7.32
C VAL A 666 14.39 14.96 6.32
N PRO A 667 14.53 14.69 5.00
CA PRO A 667 13.45 14.91 4.05
C PRO A 667 12.19 14.08 4.33
N ALA A 668 12.34 12.79 4.65
CA ALA A 668 11.22 11.93 5.00
C ALA A 668 10.48 12.44 6.25
N THR A 669 11.23 12.95 7.24
CA THR A 669 10.66 13.55 8.46
C THR A 669 9.93 14.85 8.15
N ALA A 670 10.47 15.67 7.23
CA ALA A 670 9.85 16.92 6.81
C ALA A 670 8.48 16.69 6.15
N ILE A 671 8.39 15.73 5.22
CA ILE A 671 7.14 15.35 4.55
C ILE A 671 6.11 14.88 5.58
N ARG A 672 6.47 13.93 6.46
CA ARG A 672 5.57 13.41 7.50
C ARG A 672 5.08 14.51 8.44
N LEU A 673 5.97 15.40 8.87
CA LEU A 673 5.58 16.50 9.74
C LEU A 673 4.64 17.48 9.03
N ALA A 674 4.92 17.83 7.77
CA ALA A 674 4.05 18.66 6.94
C ALA A 674 2.65 18.03 6.77
N GLN A 675 2.59 16.71 6.61
CA GLN A 675 1.32 15.97 6.53
C GLN A 675 0.51 16.07 7.82
N TRP A 676 1.16 15.94 8.98
CA TRP A 676 0.50 16.06 10.28
C TRP A 676 -0.02 17.47 10.49
N VAL A 677 0.85 18.47 10.30
CA VAL A 677 0.53 19.89 10.47
C VAL A 677 -0.55 20.35 9.48
N GLY A 678 -0.48 19.91 8.23
CA GLY A 678 -1.48 20.22 7.19
C GLY A 678 -2.87 19.62 7.45
N ARG A 679 -3.04 18.77 8.48
CA ARG A 679 -4.38 18.31 8.91
C ARG A 679 -5.11 19.31 9.78
N ALA A 680 -4.38 20.22 10.41
CA ALA A 680 -4.94 21.16 11.38
C ALA A 680 -5.94 22.14 10.75
N ILE A 681 -5.78 22.47 9.46
CA ILE A 681 -6.67 23.35 8.71
C ILE A 681 -7.24 22.59 7.50
N ARG A 682 -8.58 22.49 7.42
CA ARG A 682 -9.33 21.82 6.36
C ARG A 682 -10.30 22.75 5.63
N THR A 683 -10.72 23.83 6.28
CA THR A 683 -11.61 24.83 5.71
C THR A 683 -11.04 26.24 5.89
N GLU A 684 -11.57 27.21 5.12
CA GLU A 684 -11.21 28.64 5.19
C GLU A 684 -11.60 29.29 6.54
N HIS A 685 -12.41 28.61 7.35
CA HIS A 685 -12.89 29.10 8.65
C HIS A 685 -12.29 28.35 9.83
N ASP A 686 -11.49 27.31 9.56
CA ASP A 686 -10.86 26.56 10.63
C ASP A 686 -9.86 27.45 11.37
N GLN A 687 -9.80 27.29 12.69
CA GLN A 687 -8.74 27.82 13.51
C GLN A 687 -8.01 26.69 14.22
N ALA A 688 -6.68 26.73 14.22
CA ALA A 688 -5.90 25.65 14.82
C ALA A 688 -4.68 26.12 15.61
N GLN A 689 -4.44 25.41 16.71
CA GLN A 689 -3.24 25.51 17.53
C GLN A 689 -2.41 24.24 17.32
N VAL A 690 -1.19 24.38 16.81
CA VAL A 690 -0.29 23.25 16.57
C VAL A 690 0.88 23.33 17.55
N TYR A 691 1.12 22.28 18.31
CA TYR A 691 2.18 22.22 19.32
C TYR A 691 3.20 21.14 18.95
N CYS A 692 4.48 21.50 18.92
CA CYS A 692 5.59 20.57 18.73
C CYS A 692 6.50 20.60 19.97
N TYR A 693 6.61 19.47 20.66
CA TYR A 693 7.36 19.35 21.92
C TYR A 693 8.86 19.04 21.71
N ASP A 694 9.36 19.16 20.47
CA ASP A 694 10.73 18.80 20.13
C ASP A 694 11.57 20.03 19.82
N ARG A 695 12.42 20.44 20.77
CA ARG A 695 13.29 21.62 20.64
C ARG A 695 14.16 21.59 19.38
N ARG A 696 14.47 20.40 18.84
CA ARG A 696 15.34 20.22 17.66
C ARG A 696 14.77 20.87 16.41
N LEU A 697 13.45 21.08 16.37
CA LEU A 697 12.81 21.84 15.30
C LEU A 697 13.37 23.27 15.22
N CYS A 698 13.69 23.90 16.36
CA CYS A 698 14.19 25.27 16.43
C CYS A 698 15.72 25.36 16.44
N VAL A 699 16.37 24.50 17.22
CA VAL A 699 17.79 24.68 17.58
C VAL A 699 18.78 24.08 16.58
N THR A 700 18.31 23.23 15.66
CA THR A 700 19.19 22.53 14.71
C THR A 700 19.02 23.07 13.29
N SER A 701 20.09 23.01 12.49
CA SER A 701 20.06 23.43 11.08
C SER A 701 19.07 22.62 10.25
N TYR A 702 18.97 21.31 10.48
CA TYR A 702 17.97 20.48 9.81
C TYR A 702 16.54 20.80 10.28
N GLY A 703 16.36 21.21 11.54
CA GLY A 703 15.08 21.67 12.06
C GLY A 703 14.57 22.89 11.28
N GLN A 704 15.44 23.86 11.04
CA GLN A 704 15.15 25.04 10.21
C GLN A 704 14.84 24.66 8.75
N GLN A 705 15.48 23.62 8.21
CA GLN A 705 15.15 23.09 6.88
C GLN A 705 13.77 22.41 6.85
N ILE A 706 13.44 21.63 7.88
CA ILE A 706 12.12 20.99 8.03
C ILE A 706 11.02 22.06 8.07
N GLN A 707 11.23 23.16 8.81
CA GLN A 707 10.26 24.26 8.91
C GLN A 707 9.87 24.83 7.55
N LYS A 708 10.79 24.90 6.57
CA LYS A 708 10.49 25.37 5.21
C LYS A 708 9.50 24.49 4.44
N SER A 709 9.23 23.27 4.92
CA SER A 709 8.27 22.34 4.30
C SER A 709 6.90 22.40 4.96
N LEU A 710 6.77 23.11 6.08
CA LEU A 710 5.52 23.21 6.82
C LEU A 710 4.65 24.32 6.21
N PRO A 711 3.32 24.22 6.34
CA PRO A 711 2.45 25.34 6.05
C PRO A 711 2.86 26.58 6.85
N ASP A 712 2.65 27.76 6.27
CA ASP A 712 3.12 29.05 6.78
C ASP A 712 2.29 29.55 7.97
N PHE A 713 2.21 28.77 9.04
CA PHE A 713 1.57 29.17 10.29
C PHE A 713 2.36 30.28 10.98
N SER A 714 1.67 31.14 11.74
CA SER A 714 2.34 32.05 12.67
C SER A 714 3.20 31.25 13.64
N PHE A 715 4.52 31.40 13.58
CA PHE A 715 5.46 30.59 14.36
C PHE A 715 5.82 31.25 15.69
N GLN A 716 5.65 30.54 16.80
CA GLN A 716 5.99 31.02 18.14
C GLN A 716 6.80 30.00 18.93
N GLN A 717 7.78 30.46 19.71
CA GLN A 717 8.56 29.62 20.60
C GLN A 717 8.07 29.79 22.03
N ARG A 718 7.87 28.67 22.73
CA ARG A 718 7.52 28.65 24.15
C ARG A 718 8.65 28.01 24.94
N PHE A 719 9.21 28.75 25.89
CA PHE A 719 10.16 28.20 26.84
C PHE A 719 9.40 27.55 27.99
N ALA A 720 9.88 26.42 28.48
CA ALA A 720 9.32 25.79 29.67
C ALA A 720 9.29 26.84 30.80
N GLN A 721 8.09 27.12 31.34
CA GLN A 721 8.00 27.93 32.54
C GLN A 721 8.71 27.14 33.64
N LEU A 722 9.79 27.72 34.18
CA LEU A 722 10.43 27.20 35.37
C LEU A 722 9.33 27.07 36.42
N ALA A 723 9.07 25.86 36.88
CA ALA A 723 8.36 25.66 38.13
C ALA A 723 9.22 26.33 39.21
N HIS A 724 8.92 27.59 39.53
CA HIS A 724 9.31 28.15 40.80
C HIS A 724 8.54 27.36 41.85
N ASN A 725 9.25 26.38 42.45
CA ASN A 725 8.86 25.77 43.71
C ASN A 725 8.60 26.85 44.76
#